data_AF-A0A9D9Q3N1-F1
#
_entry.id   AF-A0A9D9Q3N1-F1
#
_cell.length_a   1.000
_cell.length_b   1.000
_cell.length_c   1.000
_cell.angle_alpha   90.00
_cell.angle_beta   90.00
_cell.angle_gamma   90.00
#
_symmetry.space_group_name_H-M   'P 1'
#
loop_
_entity.id
_entity.type
_entity.pdbx_description
1 polymer ?
#
loop_
_entity_poly.entity_id
_entity_poly.type
_entity_poly.pdbx_seq_one_letter_code
_entity_poly.pdbx_strand_id
1 'polypeptide(L)'
;MMKKTFAILTCCLFCLVAQASLEVGKTYSVKSQKFPAKSLFCKNSSYEIGAEIVLWTETDVPSSQWSLIYTGDSAFALQSVYSGYYATPRSQKVGGSLRLNRVLNNSKLVFIPVDEEEGIFHIMSRDSTLYLTVQTGKDGETPVWSEKIDDSDCQRWKMEEVEPKPIFTAAMRDEMVDNYLKKFAKRISSSSRTFSYGGWGESEQLEVVLDAYESTGNEEYLKMATYVYNYFNTHVGNSWDKLVYKDAYKWYGHDFNDDVMWQIIAVARLGWLTGNKSYTNVAKKNFDVIYKRAYIPFTGMMRWAENSGDRYGTNSCSTGPTEVAACYLGMSGCGEEYFEKARDLYSAQRKIMTNNMSTGKIWDSVVWDPETETVKSKNEWSSTYNQGTMLGAACLLYDHYGDEQYLRDAKKIVSYTKTSLCNSKGVITACQNNDGDLCGFKGILMRYVRRFVLDLNQPDYKAWLLTNAMHSYCNRTVEGVTASAWLTKSTPETASNPFSCSTAVSAAVNAVLGDVVKNGFDTLQIEKFDYHCGLSVIDEEGRGNNRVANVTDGCWVKYDNVDFGEETARSISIDISPLASNITRSVEVYFDKMEGTPACVIEPNELDQAQSWYTLFADITPTTGLHHVYVRFNCSNSRAKSKVDQIRFFTEQASELETAVKSISDDIVPEADAPVSYYDLSGRRLHDAPPAGYYIMQKGNQSRTLMKR
;
A
#
# COMPACT_ATOMS: atom_id res chain seq x y z
N MET A 1 -78.54 -17.86 -11.84
CA MET A 1 -77.65 -18.04 -13.01
C MET A 1 -77.21 -16.67 -13.51
N MET A 2 -75.99 -16.36 -13.91
CA MET A 2 -74.66 -16.94 -13.74
C MET A 2 -73.70 -15.87 -14.29
N LYS A 3 -72.65 -15.54 -13.51
CA LYS A 3 -71.30 -15.13 -13.93
C LYS A 3 -71.14 -13.98 -14.96
N LYS A 4 -70.44 -12.91 -14.54
CA LYS A 4 -69.19 -12.45 -15.18
C LYS A 4 -68.45 -11.47 -14.26
N THR A 5 -67.55 -12.06 -13.48
CA THR A 5 -66.46 -11.42 -12.73
C THR A 5 -65.16 -11.75 -13.49
N PHE A 6 -64.14 -10.91 -13.36
CA PHE A 6 -62.74 -11.08 -13.81
C PHE A 6 -62.40 -10.81 -15.29
N ALA A 7 -61.81 -9.64 -15.54
CA ALA A 7 -60.80 -9.40 -16.59
C ALA A 7 -59.99 -8.12 -16.28
N ILE A 8 -59.31 -8.07 -15.13
CA ILE A 8 -58.17 -7.16 -14.88
C ILE A 8 -57.12 -8.01 -14.18
N LEU A 9 -56.39 -8.79 -14.96
CA LEU A 9 -55.06 -9.32 -14.68
C LEU A 9 -54.69 -10.21 -15.87
N THR A 10 -53.41 -10.20 -16.27
CA THR A 10 -52.78 -11.03 -17.32
C THR A 10 -52.90 -10.51 -18.76
N CYS A 11 -51.94 -9.69 -19.17
CA CYS A 11 -51.39 -9.73 -20.52
C CYS A 11 -49.94 -9.22 -20.48
N CYS A 12 -49.03 -10.14 -20.16
CA CYS A 12 -47.62 -10.03 -20.55
C CYS A 12 -47.42 -10.79 -21.88
N LEU A 13 -46.35 -10.42 -22.59
CA LEU A 13 -45.66 -11.09 -23.71
C LEU A 13 -46.23 -10.88 -25.14
N PHE A 14 -45.59 -10.01 -25.93
CA PHE A 14 -44.49 -10.39 -26.85
C PHE A 14 -44.07 -9.18 -27.70
N CYS A 15 -43.07 -8.43 -27.23
CA CYS A 15 -42.08 -7.75 -28.09
C CYS A 15 -40.73 -7.97 -27.40
N LEU A 16 -40.00 -8.99 -27.86
CA LEU A 16 -38.62 -9.27 -27.46
C LEU A 16 -37.70 -8.26 -28.15
N VAL A 17 -37.43 -7.14 -27.48
CA VAL A 17 -36.10 -6.56 -27.48
C VAL A 17 -35.56 -6.87 -26.09
N ALA A 18 -34.48 -7.63 -26.01
CA ALA A 18 -33.84 -7.94 -24.74
C ALA A 18 -33.22 -6.64 -24.20
N GLN A 19 -33.99 -5.86 -23.44
CA GLN A 19 -33.41 -4.89 -22.52
C GLN A 19 -32.80 -5.70 -21.37
N ALA A 20 -31.49 -5.58 -21.13
CA ALA A 20 -30.88 -6.08 -19.91
C ALA A 20 -31.67 -5.55 -18.69
N SER A 21 -32.38 -6.45 -18.02
CA SER A 21 -33.06 -6.14 -16.77
C SER A 21 -32.02 -5.94 -15.68
N LEU A 22 -32.19 -4.90 -14.84
CA LEU A 22 -31.35 -4.75 -13.66
C LEU A 22 -31.41 -6.00 -12.78
N GLU A 23 -30.25 -6.47 -12.35
CA GLU A 23 -30.11 -7.66 -11.54
C GLU A 23 -29.83 -7.27 -10.08
N VAL A 24 -30.66 -7.77 -9.16
CA VAL A 24 -30.48 -7.56 -7.72
C VAL A 24 -29.18 -8.24 -7.28
N GLY A 25 -28.38 -7.54 -6.48
CA GLY A 25 -27.08 -8.01 -6.01
C GLY A 25 -25.90 -7.66 -6.93
N LYS A 26 -26.16 -7.21 -8.17
CA LYS A 26 -25.12 -6.65 -9.04
C LYS A 26 -24.75 -5.23 -8.63
N THR A 27 -23.56 -4.81 -9.04
CA THR A 27 -23.01 -3.48 -8.76
C THR A 27 -22.96 -2.67 -10.04
N TYR A 28 -23.34 -1.39 -9.95
CA TYR A 28 -23.46 -0.50 -11.08
C TYR A 28 -22.73 0.84 -10.83
N SER A 29 -22.13 1.39 -11.88
CA SER A 29 -21.91 2.83 -12.00
C SER A 29 -23.17 3.47 -12.57
N VAL A 30 -23.69 4.50 -11.89
CA VAL A 30 -24.92 5.20 -12.30
C VAL A 30 -24.52 6.46 -13.06
N LYS A 31 -24.49 6.39 -14.39
CA LYS A 31 -23.97 7.44 -15.28
C LYS A 31 -25.08 8.32 -15.84
N SER A 32 -24.82 9.61 -16.00
CA SER A 32 -25.76 10.52 -16.66
C SER A 32 -25.75 10.30 -18.17
N GLN A 33 -26.93 10.22 -18.82
CA GLN A 33 -26.99 10.25 -20.28
C GLN A 33 -26.67 11.62 -20.86
N LYS A 34 -27.16 12.71 -20.24
CA LYS A 34 -26.83 14.08 -20.67
C LYS A 34 -25.33 14.38 -20.58
N PHE A 35 -24.64 13.81 -19.60
CA PHE A 35 -23.20 13.99 -19.37
C PHE A 35 -22.50 12.62 -19.18
N PRO A 36 -22.21 11.87 -20.27
CA PRO A 36 -21.77 10.46 -20.20
C PRO A 36 -20.49 10.19 -19.42
N ALA A 37 -19.62 11.19 -19.27
CA ALA A 37 -18.40 11.08 -18.47
C ALA A 37 -18.65 11.16 -16.95
N LYS A 38 -19.89 11.39 -16.52
CA LYS A 38 -20.25 11.69 -15.14
C LYS A 38 -21.10 10.60 -14.53
N SER A 39 -20.84 10.28 -13.26
CA SER A 39 -21.60 9.30 -12.48
C SER A 39 -21.95 9.81 -11.09
N LEU A 40 -22.86 9.10 -10.41
CA LEU A 40 -23.21 9.36 -9.02
C LEU A 40 -22.09 8.93 -8.07
N PHE A 41 -21.65 9.85 -7.22
CA PHE A 41 -20.66 9.65 -6.17
C PHE A 41 -21.23 10.02 -4.82
N CYS A 42 -20.76 9.35 -3.76
CA CYS A 42 -20.81 9.98 -2.44
C CYS A 42 -19.84 11.18 -2.39
N LYS A 43 -20.33 12.37 -2.03
CA LYS A 43 -19.50 13.57 -1.92
C LYS A 43 -18.31 13.33 -0.99
N ASN A 44 -17.11 13.61 -1.50
CA ASN A 44 -15.83 13.43 -0.82
C ASN A 44 -15.58 12.02 -0.26
N SER A 45 -16.24 11.00 -0.81
CA SER A 45 -16.18 9.63 -0.28
C SER A 45 -16.49 9.60 1.22
N SER A 46 -17.46 10.41 1.67
CA SER A 46 -17.77 10.56 3.08
C SER A 46 -18.43 9.32 3.68
N TYR A 47 -18.16 9.07 4.96
CA TYR A 47 -18.87 8.10 5.79
C TYR A 47 -19.96 8.73 6.66
N GLU A 48 -20.22 10.02 6.52
CA GLU A 48 -21.17 10.73 7.36
C GLU A 48 -22.61 10.52 6.89
N ILE A 49 -23.50 10.25 7.85
CA ILE A 49 -24.93 10.19 7.58
C ILE A 49 -25.38 11.57 7.10
N GLY A 50 -26.07 11.61 5.98
CA GLY A 50 -26.53 12.85 5.37
C GLY A 50 -25.54 13.48 4.38
N ALA A 51 -24.37 12.88 4.15
CA ALA A 51 -23.50 13.27 3.05
C ALA A 51 -24.28 13.24 1.71
N GLU A 52 -24.10 14.28 0.90
CA GLU A 52 -24.80 14.42 -0.38
C GLU A 52 -24.31 13.39 -1.39
N ILE A 53 -25.23 12.92 -2.25
CA ILE A 53 -24.85 12.21 -3.47
C ILE A 53 -24.75 13.24 -4.59
N VAL A 54 -23.59 13.30 -5.22
CA VAL A 54 -23.23 14.30 -6.22
C VAL A 54 -22.88 13.63 -7.54
N LEU A 55 -22.91 14.41 -8.59
CA LEU A 55 -22.40 14.06 -9.89
C LEU A 55 -20.91 14.42 -9.95
N TRP A 56 -20.07 13.48 -10.41
CA TRP A 56 -18.65 13.74 -10.63
C TRP A 56 -18.15 12.98 -11.86
N THR A 57 -17.04 13.44 -12.46
CA THR A 57 -16.32 12.67 -13.48
C THR A 57 -15.97 11.28 -12.96
N GLU A 58 -16.35 10.25 -13.72
CA GLU A 58 -16.12 8.86 -13.34
C GLU A 58 -14.61 8.58 -13.21
N THR A 59 -14.24 7.92 -12.13
CA THR A 59 -12.85 7.52 -11.82
C THR A 59 -12.75 6.04 -11.47
N ASP A 60 -13.82 5.27 -11.64
CA ASP A 60 -13.91 3.82 -11.41
C ASP A 60 -13.39 3.42 -10.02
N VAL A 61 -14.01 4.00 -9.00
CA VAL A 61 -13.65 3.82 -7.58
C VAL A 61 -14.86 3.38 -6.76
N PRO A 62 -14.66 2.74 -5.59
CA PRO A 62 -15.76 2.27 -4.76
C PRO A 62 -16.80 3.33 -4.38
N SER A 63 -16.41 4.62 -4.32
CA SER A 63 -17.31 5.72 -3.96
C SER A 63 -18.28 6.13 -5.08
N SER A 64 -18.09 5.63 -6.32
CA SER A 64 -19.04 5.73 -7.44
C SER A 64 -19.79 4.43 -7.76
N GLN A 65 -19.46 3.34 -7.06
CA GLN A 65 -20.06 2.02 -7.28
C GLN A 65 -21.24 1.78 -6.32
N TRP A 66 -22.34 1.29 -6.87
CA TRP A 66 -23.60 1.10 -6.15
C TRP A 66 -24.15 -0.31 -6.36
N SER A 67 -24.23 -1.09 -5.29
CA SER A 67 -24.92 -2.39 -5.31
C SER A 67 -26.43 -2.19 -5.27
N LEU A 68 -27.14 -2.87 -6.17
CA LEU A 68 -28.60 -2.78 -6.28
C LEU A 68 -29.26 -3.76 -5.29
N ILE A 69 -30.03 -3.22 -4.35
CA ILE A 69 -30.71 -4.00 -3.32
C ILE A 69 -32.22 -3.92 -3.52
N TYR A 70 -32.92 -5.05 -3.49
CA TYR A 70 -34.38 -5.07 -3.48
C TYR A 70 -34.91 -4.75 -2.08
N THR A 71 -35.84 -3.80 -1.99
CA THR A 71 -36.38 -3.30 -0.71
C THR A 71 -37.79 -3.82 -0.40
N GLY A 72 -38.39 -4.60 -1.31
CA GLY A 72 -39.81 -4.93 -1.27
C GLY A 72 -40.69 -3.90 -2.00
N ASP A 73 -41.97 -4.20 -2.16
CA ASP A 73 -42.99 -3.32 -2.76
C ASP A 73 -42.56 -2.70 -4.11
N SER A 74 -41.96 -3.50 -4.98
CA SER A 74 -41.49 -3.07 -6.31
C SER A 74 -40.48 -1.90 -6.29
N ALA A 75 -39.70 -1.76 -5.22
CA ALA A 75 -38.67 -0.73 -5.09
C ALA A 75 -37.30 -1.28 -4.71
N PHE A 76 -36.29 -0.45 -4.95
CA PHE A 76 -34.89 -0.78 -4.82
C PHE A 76 -34.14 0.30 -4.02
N ALA A 77 -32.94 -0.04 -3.59
CA ALA A 77 -31.96 0.86 -3.00
C ALA A 77 -30.62 0.74 -3.73
N LEU A 78 -29.90 1.86 -3.77
CA LEU A 78 -28.49 1.89 -4.18
C LEU A 78 -27.64 1.90 -2.91
N GLN A 79 -26.92 0.82 -2.65
CA GLN A 79 -25.97 0.71 -1.54
C GLN A 79 -24.57 1.06 -2.04
N SER A 80 -23.93 2.05 -1.43
CA SER A 80 -22.55 2.42 -1.74
C SER A 80 -21.60 1.27 -1.41
N VAL A 81 -20.80 0.83 -2.38
CA VAL A 81 -19.76 -0.19 -2.17
C VAL A 81 -18.72 0.28 -1.15
N TYR A 82 -18.41 1.59 -1.14
CA TYR A 82 -17.44 2.16 -0.22
C TYR A 82 -17.90 2.20 1.25
N SER A 83 -19.10 2.74 1.50
CA SER A 83 -19.58 2.99 2.88
C SER A 83 -20.53 1.92 3.42
N GLY A 84 -21.10 1.10 2.54
CA GLY A 84 -22.21 0.20 2.87
C GLY A 84 -23.54 0.91 3.13
N TYR A 85 -23.61 2.24 2.96
CA TYR A 85 -24.82 3.04 3.22
C TYR A 85 -25.64 3.25 1.96
N TYR A 86 -26.91 3.60 2.14
CA TYR A 86 -27.90 3.68 1.07
C TYR A 86 -28.09 5.13 0.60
N ALA A 87 -28.21 5.32 -0.71
CA ALA A 87 -28.67 6.59 -1.27
C ALA A 87 -30.17 6.74 -1.00
N THR A 88 -30.56 7.83 -0.32
CA THR A 88 -31.94 8.09 0.10
C THR A 88 -32.36 9.51 -0.27
N PRO A 89 -33.63 9.74 -0.64
CA PRO A 89 -34.15 11.09 -0.79
C PRO A 89 -34.01 11.89 0.52
N ARG A 90 -33.37 13.06 0.47
CA ARG A 90 -33.25 14.00 1.59
C ARG A 90 -34.61 14.61 1.95
N SER A 91 -35.35 15.00 0.92
CA SER A 91 -36.72 15.50 1.02
C SER A 91 -37.52 15.05 -0.19
N GLN A 92 -38.77 14.67 0.02
CA GLN A 92 -39.67 14.16 -1.00
C GLN A 92 -40.43 15.29 -1.73
N LYS A 93 -39.69 16.26 -2.27
CA LYS A 93 -40.23 17.44 -2.98
C LYS A 93 -39.31 17.88 -4.12
N VAL A 94 -39.84 18.69 -5.05
CA VAL A 94 -39.06 19.31 -6.12
C VAL A 94 -37.88 20.10 -5.53
N GLY A 95 -36.69 19.92 -6.12
CA GLY A 95 -35.43 20.49 -5.65
C GLY A 95 -34.77 19.74 -4.49
N GLY A 96 -35.40 18.69 -3.95
CA GLY A 96 -34.76 17.81 -2.97
C GLY A 96 -33.63 16.99 -3.60
N SER A 97 -32.63 16.57 -2.82
CA SER A 97 -31.49 15.79 -3.31
C SER A 97 -31.45 14.36 -2.75
N LEU A 98 -30.45 13.59 -3.19
CA LEU A 98 -30.06 12.32 -2.57
C LEU A 98 -28.99 12.54 -1.47
N ARG A 99 -29.01 11.67 -0.44
CA ARG A 99 -28.03 11.63 0.64
C ARG A 99 -27.76 10.20 1.13
N LEU A 100 -26.61 9.98 1.77
CA LEU A 100 -26.31 8.73 2.46
C LEU A 100 -27.14 8.54 3.74
N ASN A 101 -27.62 7.31 3.96
CA ASN A 101 -28.33 6.89 5.16
C ASN A 101 -28.03 5.42 5.48
N ARG A 102 -28.05 5.03 6.75
CA ARG A 102 -27.85 3.63 7.19
C ARG A 102 -29.10 2.77 7.12
N VAL A 103 -30.28 3.39 7.09
CA VAL A 103 -31.56 2.66 7.15
C VAL A 103 -32.05 2.35 5.75
N LEU A 104 -32.04 1.06 5.38
CA LEU A 104 -32.46 0.57 4.06
C LEU A 104 -33.85 1.06 3.65
N ASN A 105 -34.83 0.97 4.57
CA ASN A 105 -36.23 1.31 4.31
C ASN A 105 -36.48 2.79 3.95
N ASN A 106 -35.48 3.66 4.14
CA ASN A 106 -35.54 5.07 3.72
C ASN A 106 -35.15 5.24 2.24
N SER A 107 -34.66 4.20 1.58
CA SER A 107 -34.36 4.17 0.15
C SER A 107 -35.45 3.38 -0.56
N LYS A 108 -36.24 4.06 -1.40
CA LYS A 108 -37.32 3.46 -2.19
C LYS A 108 -37.29 4.04 -3.59
N LEU A 109 -36.34 3.56 -4.39
CA LEU A 109 -36.12 3.98 -5.77
C LEU A 109 -36.83 3.02 -6.72
N VAL A 110 -37.40 3.56 -7.78
CA VAL A 110 -38.00 2.81 -8.89
C VAL A 110 -37.18 3.11 -10.13
N PHE A 111 -36.72 2.07 -10.80
CA PHE A 111 -35.97 2.16 -12.06
C PHE A 111 -36.92 1.83 -13.21
N ILE A 112 -37.27 2.84 -14.00
CA ILE A 112 -38.20 2.69 -15.12
C ILE A 112 -37.36 2.61 -16.41
N PRO A 113 -37.38 1.50 -17.15
CA PRO A 113 -36.59 1.37 -18.38
C PRO A 113 -37.04 2.40 -19.42
N VAL A 114 -36.08 2.92 -20.20
CA VAL A 114 -36.35 3.78 -21.36
C VAL A 114 -36.51 2.89 -22.58
N ASP A 115 -37.64 2.97 -23.27
CA ASP A 115 -37.96 2.10 -24.41
C ASP A 115 -36.83 2.11 -25.45
N GLU A 116 -36.50 0.91 -25.96
CA GLU A 116 -35.46 0.69 -26.98
C GLU A 116 -34.02 1.10 -26.60
N GLU A 117 -33.79 1.61 -25.39
CA GLU A 117 -32.45 1.97 -24.88
C GLU A 117 -31.99 0.99 -23.77
N GLU A 118 -31.15 0.02 -24.13
CA GLU A 118 -30.64 -0.99 -23.19
C GLU A 118 -29.80 -0.38 -22.06
N GLY A 119 -30.09 -0.78 -20.81
CA GLY A 119 -29.37 -0.33 -19.63
C GLY A 119 -29.69 1.11 -19.21
N ILE A 120 -30.64 1.78 -19.87
CA ILE A 120 -31.00 3.17 -19.60
C ILE A 120 -32.32 3.23 -18.83
N PHE A 121 -32.31 3.98 -17.74
CA PHE A 121 -33.43 4.06 -16.82
C PHE A 121 -33.71 5.51 -16.41
N HIS A 122 -34.98 5.79 -16.17
CA HIS A 122 -35.37 6.86 -15.27
C HIS A 122 -35.29 6.38 -13.82
N ILE A 123 -34.72 7.19 -12.93
CA ILE A 123 -34.67 6.90 -11.50
C ILE A 123 -35.73 7.77 -10.82
N MET A 124 -36.76 7.13 -10.28
CA MET A 124 -37.89 7.80 -9.62
C MET A 124 -37.91 7.48 -8.12
N SER A 125 -38.20 8.47 -7.29
CA SER A 125 -38.54 8.21 -5.88
C SER A 125 -39.95 7.64 -5.79
N ARG A 126 -40.13 6.46 -5.18
CA ARG A 126 -41.45 5.82 -5.05
C ARG A 126 -42.45 6.69 -4.30
N ASP A 127 -42.01 7.31 -3.21
CA ASP A 127 -42.91 7.99 -2.29
C ASP A 127 -43.40 9.35 -2.84
N SER A 128 -42.60 10.02 -3.67
CA SER A 128 -42.96 11.33 -4.25
C SER A 128 -43.31 11.28 -5.73
N THR A 129 -43.00 10.18 -6.42
CA THR A 129 -43.11 10.03 -7.88
C THR A 129 -42.27 11.02 -8.70
N LEU A 130 -41.29 11.68 -8.07
CA LEU A 130 -40.37 12.61 -8.72
C LEU A 130 -39.15 11.90 -9.31
N TYR A 131 -38.59 12.50 -10.36
CA TYR A 131 -37.52 11.95 -11.18
C TYR A 131 -36.17 12.60 -10.83
N LEU A 132 -35.12 11.78 -10.71
CA LEU A 132 -33.77 12.27 -10.46
C LEU A 132 -33.24 12.98 -11.70
N THR A 133 -32.89 14.25 -11.53
CA THR A 133 -32.62 15.18 -12.62
C THR A 133 -31.27 15.85 -12.41
N VAL A 134 -30.48 15.96 -13.47
CA VAL A 134 -29.21 16.70 -13.49
C VAL A 134 -29.33 17.92 -14.40
N GLN A 135 -28.86 19.08 -13.95
CA GLN A 135 -28.98 20.31 -14.71
C GLN A 135 -27.72 20.56 -15.55
N THR A 136 -26.54 20.48 -14.93
CA THR A 136 -25.24 20.78 -15.55
C THR A 136 -24.28 19.59 -15.44
N GLY A 137 -23.11 19.69 -16.09
CA GLY A 137 -22.06 18.66 -16.06
C GLY A 137 -20.92 19.01 -15.12
N LYS A 138 -21.13 19.89 -14.12
CA LYS A 138 -20.07 20.35 -13.23
C LYS A 138 -19.77 19.30 -12.16
N ASP A 139 -18.49 19.08 -11.89
CA ASP A 139 -18.07 18.20 -10.81
C ASP A 139 -18.55 18.75 -9.46
N GLY A 140 -19.19 17.89 -8.68
CA GLY A 140 -19.77 18.22 -7.38
C GLY A 140 -21.20 18.76 -7.46
N GLU A 141 -21.81 18.85 -8.65
CA GLU A 141 -23.23 19.15 -8.77
C GLU A 141 -24.07 18.13 -8.02
N THR A 142 -25.16 18.57 -7.38
CA THR A 142 -26.08 17.67 -6.70
C THR A 142 -27.29 17.42 -7.59
N PRO A 143 -27.53 16.18 -8.08
CA PRO A 143 -28.77 15.84 -8.75
C PRO A 143 -29.98 16.06 -7.83
N VAL A 144 -31.08 16.54 -8.42
CA VAL A 144 -32.29 16.92 -7.67
C VAL A 144 -33.53 16.21 -8.20
N TRP A 145 -34.53 16.06 -7.34
CA TRP A 145 -35.86 15.59 -7.70
C TRP A 145 -36.60 16.68 -8.47
N SER A 146 -37.18 16.34 -9.62
CA SER A 146 -38.11 17.22 -10.35
C SER A 146 -39.27 16.43 -10.95
N GLU A 147 -40.26 17.14 -11.47
CA GLU A 147 -41.36 16.52 -12.22
C GLU A 147 -40.83 15.85 -13.49
N LYS A 148 -41.58 14.92 -14.07
CA LYS A 148 -41.18 14.26 -15.32
C LYS A 148 -40.99 15.30 -16.43
N ILE A 149 -39.87 15.20 -17.14
CA ILE A 149 -39.57 16.00 -18.32
C ILE A 149 -39.51 15.03 -19.49
N ASP A 150 -40.48 15.12 -20.39
CA ASP A 150 -40.56 14.21 -21.53
C ASP A 150 -39.34 14.36 -22.46
N ASP A 151 -38.84 13.22 -22.93
CA ASP A 151 -37.71 13.09 -23.88
C ASP A 151 -36.42 13.86 -23.51
N SER A 152 -36.12 13.97 -22.22
CA SER A 152 -34.90 14.66 -21.76
C SER A 152 -33.84 13.74 -21.18
N ASP A 153 -32.64 13.79 -21.76
CA ASP A 153 -31.45 13.10 -21.24
C ASP A 153 -31.05 13.55 -19.83
N CYS A 154 -31.58 14.68 -19.35
CA CYS A 154 -31.35 15.15 -17.98
C CYS A 154 -31.97 14.27 -16.89
N GLN A 155 -32.89 13.37 -17.25
CA GLN A 155 -33.54 12.41 -16.37
C GLN A 155 -33.25 10.94 -16.74
N ARG A 156 -32.32 10.71 -17.68
CA ARG A 156 -31.95 9.37 -18.14
C ARG A 156 -30.58 8.99 -17.56
N TRP A 157 -30.51 7.79 -17.01
CA TRP A 157 -29.35 7.27 -16.30
C TRP A 157 -28.96 5.91 -16.85
N LYS A 158 -27.71 5.78 -17.29
CA LYS A 158 -27.13 4.50 -17.69
C LYS A 158 -26.71 3.75 -16.43
N MET A 159 -27.24 2.55 -16.25
CA MET A 159 -26.83 1.61 -15.21
C MET A 159 -25.79 0.68 -15.82
N GLU A 160 -24.51 1.03 -15.66
CA GLU A 160 -23.40 0.25 -16.22
C GLU A 160 -22.90 -0.74 -15.18
N GLU A 161 -23.05 -2.05 -15.44
CA GLU A 161 -22.55 -3.09 -14.53
C GLU A 161 -21.04 -3.00 -14.42
N VAL A 162 -20.54 -3.08 -13.18
CA VAL A 162 -19.11 -2.99 -12.86
C VAL A 162 -18.77 -3.99 -11.75
N GLU A 163 -17.54 -4.50 -11.79
CA GLU A 163 -17.02 -5.33 -10.71
C GLU A 163 -16.82 -4.50 -9.42
N PRO A 164 -17.38 -4.93 -8.28
CA PRO A 164 -17.26 -4.20 -7.04
C PRO A 164 -15.81 -4.22 -6.52
N LYS A 165 -15.35 -3.09 -6.00
CA LYS A 165 -13.98 -2.90 -5.49
C LYS A 165 -13.92 -2.66 -3.97
N PRO A 166 -14.49 -3.52 -3.12
CA PRO A 166 -14.73 -3.19 -1.70
C PRO A 166 -13.45 -3.14 -0.83
N ILE A 167 -12.35 -3.72 -1.31
CA ILE A 167 -11.09 -3.86 -0.57
C ILE A 167 -9.93 -3.21 -1.31
N PHE A 168 -8.96 -2.69 -0.55
CA PHE A 168 -7.77 -2.08 -1.12
C PHE A 168 -6.81 -3.20 -1.56
N THR A 169 -6.25 -3.10 -2.76
CA THR A 169 -5.48 -4.18 -3.40
C THR A 169 -4.09 -3.72 -3.83
N ALA A 170 -3.21 -4.68 -4.12
CA ALA A 170 -1.89 -4.40 -4.72
C ALA A 170 -2.05 -3.63 -6.05
N ALA A 171 -3.00 -4.01 -6.91
CA ALA A 171 -3.26 -3.31 -8.16
C ALA A 171 -3.65 -1.83 -7.96
N MET A 172 -4.45 -1.51 -6.93
CA MET A 172 -4.76 -0.11 -6.59
C MET A 172 -3.54 0.66 -6.09
N ARG A 173 -2.70 0.02 -5.26
CA ARG A 173 -1.43 0.61 -4.82
C ARG A 173 -0.53 0.92 -6.01
N ASP A 174 -0.33 -0.05 -6.89
CA ASP A 174 0.55 0.07 -8.06
C ASP A 174 0.02 1.16 -9.01
N GLU A 175 -1.30 1.19 -9.25
CA GLU A 175 -1.96 2.26 -10.01
C GLU A 175 -1.70 3.65 -9.41
N MET A 176 -1.72 3.80 -8.07
CA MET A 176 -1.45 5.08 -7.42
C MET A 176 0.02 5.51 -7.59
N VAL A 177 0.97 4.58 -7.46
CA VAL A 177 2.40 4.87 -7.66
C VAL A 177 2.65 5.25 -9.12
N ASP A 178 2.16 4.46 -10.07
CA ASP A 178 2.42 4.65 -11.49
C ASP A 178 1.84 5.97 -12.00
N ASN A 179 0.62 6.32 -11.60
CA ASN A 179 -0.01 7.60 -11.96
C ASN A 179 0.73 8.79 -11.34
N TYR A 180 1.21 8.67 -10.10
CA TYR A 180 2.04 9.69 -9.47
C TYR A 180 3.35 9.90 -10.24
N LEU A 181 4.09 8.82 -10.53
CA LEU A 181 5.35 8.90 -11.27
C LEU A 181 5.13 9.45 -12.68
N LYS A 182 4.08 9.00 -13.39
CA LYS A 182 3.72 9.49 -14.72
C LYS A 182 3.44 11.00 -14.73
N LYS A 183 2.73 11.50 -13.72
CA LYS A 183 2.35 12.92 -13.65
C LYS A 183 3.52 13.81 -13.21
N PHE A 184 4.33 13.36 -12.25
CA PHE A 184 5.25 14.24 -11.54
C PHE A 184 6.74 13.98 -11.77
N ALA A 185 7.15 12.78 -12.19
CA ALA A 185 8.56 12.51 -12.43
C ALA A 185 9.05 13.20 -13.71
N LYS A 186 9.81 14.28 -13.55
CA LYS A 186 10.34 15.06 -14.67
C LYS A 186 11.71 14.55 -15.09
N ARG A 187 11.87 14.31 -16.40
CA ARG A 187 13.16 13.91 -16.99
C ARG A 187 14.12 15.09 -17.09
N ILE A 188 15.28 14.98 -16.44
CA ILE A 188 16.39 15.94 -16.57
C ILE A 188 17.45 15.41 -17.53
N SER A 189 17.83 14.12 -17.39
CA SER A 189 18.81 13.45 -18.24
C SER A 189 18.45 11.98 -18.43
N SER A 190 19.33 11.17 -19.02
CA SER A 190 19.18 9.71 -19.03
C SER A 190 19.21 9.09 -17.63
N SER A 191 19.90 9.71 -16.67
CA SER A 191 20.15 9.16 -15.32
C SER A 191 19.69 10.06 -14.17
N SER A 192 18.89 11.10 -14.45
CA SER A 192 18.41 12.06 -13.46
C SER A 192 16.93 12.39 -13.62
N ARG A 193 16.22 12.46 -12.50
CA ARG A 193 14.80 12.80 -12.39
C ARG A 193 14.60 13.80 -11.26
N THR A 194 13.50 14.53 -11.28
CA THR A 194 13.09 15.44 -10.20
C THR A 194 11.57 15.50 -10.15
N PHE A 195 11.03 15.75 -8.97
CA PHE A 195 9.61 16.02 -8.76
C PHE A 195 9.39 17.53 -8.55
N SER A 196 10.20 18.16 -7.70
CA SER A 196 10.00 19.53 -7.20
C SER A 196 11.20 20.47 -7.33
N TYR A 197 12.31 20.05 -7.93
CA TYR A 197 13.54 20.85 -8.09
C TYR A 197 14.22 21.22 -6.75
N GLY A 198 14.37 20.24 -5.87
CA GLY A 198 15.01 20.40 -4.57
C GLY A 198 14.05 20.69 -3.41
N GLY A 199 14.64 21.12 -2.29
CA GLY A 199 13.98 21.33 -1.00
C GLY A 199 13.71 20.03 -0.23
N TRP A 200 13.39 20.16 1.05
CA TRP A 200 13.10 19.04 1.94
C TRP A 200 11.91 18.18 1.48
N GLY A 201 10.93 18.78 0.78
CA GLY A 201 9.82 18.05 0.16
C GLY A 201 10.27 17.03 -0.89
N GLU A 202 11.37 17.27 -1.62
CA GLU A 202 11.91 16.29 -2.57
C GLU A 202 12.57 15.10 -1.85
N SER A 203 13.18 15.35 -0.67
CA SER A 203 13.71 14.29 0.19
C SER A 203 12.60 13.34 0.64
N GLU A 204 11.43 13.87 1.01
CA GLU A 204 10.29 13.05 1.40
C GLU A 204 9.63 12.32 0.22
N GLN A 205 9.58 12.94 -0.96
CA GLN A 205 9.12 12.25 -2.17
C GLN A 205 10.07 11.10 -2.56
N LEU A 206 11.38 11.30 -2.38
CA LEU A 206 12.37 10.23 -2.52
C LEU A 206 12.12 9.10 -1.52
N GLU A 207 11.83 9.43 -0.26
CA GLU A 207 11.43 8.41 0.73
C GLU A 207 10.16 7.66 0.34
N VAL A 208 9.15 8.31 -0.25
CA VAL A 208 7.93 7.62 -0.71
C VAL A 208 8.22 6.63 -1.85
N VAL A 209 9.14 6.97 -2.75
CA VAL A 209 9.60 6.04 -3.79
C VAL A 209 10.40 4.89 -3.18
N LEU A 210 11.17 5.14 -2.12
CA LEU A 210 11.85 4.09 -1.37
C LEU A 210 10.87 3.20 -0.60
N ASP A 211 9.79 3.75 -0.04
CA ASP A 211 8.70 2.97 0.57
C ASP A 211 8.05 2.04 -0.47
N ALA A 212 7.87 2.52 -1.70
CA ALA A 212 7.35 1.73 -2.81
C ALA A 212 8.31 0.58 -3.16
N TYR A 213 9.62 0.82 -3.18
CA TYR A 213 10.62 -0.24 -3.37
C TYR A 213 10.62 -1.23 -2.20
N GLU A 214 10.75 -0.75 -0.96
CA GLU A 214 10.80 -1.59 0.26
C GLU A 214 9.57 -2.49 0.43
N SER A 215 8.40 -2.08 -0.07
CA SER A 215 7.15 -2.83 0.05
C SER A 215 6.81 -3.73 -1.15
N THR A 216 7.53 -3.60 -2.27
CA THR A 216 7.22 -4.35 -3.51
C THR A 216 8.41 -5.07 -4.12
N GLY A 217 9.63 -4.62 -3.83
CA GLY A 217 10.86 -5.07 -4.47
C GLY A 217 10.96 -4.68 -5.95
N ASN A 218 10.09 -3.80 -6.46
CA ASN A 218 10.12 -3.39 -7.86
C ASN A 218 11.31 -2.46 -8.14
N GLU A 219 12.27 -2.94 -8.94
CA GLU A 219 13.53 -2.26 -9.24
C GLU A 219 13.36 -0.93 -9.99
N GLU A 220 12.24 -0.71 -10.70
CA GLU A 220 11.97 0.59 -11.33
C GLU A 220 11.77 1.71 -10.29
N TYR A 221 11.25 1.38 -9.11
CA TYR A 221 11.15 2.33 -7.99
C TYR A 221 12.54 2.65 -7.43
N LEU A 222 13.39 1.65 -7.23
CA LEU A 222 14.78 1.88 -6.81
C LEU A 222 15.56 2.75 -7.83
N LYS A 223 15.36 2.49 -9.12
CA LYS A 223 15.95 3.28 -10.20
C LYS A 223 15.44 4.71 -10.21
N MET A 224 14.15 4.93 -9.98
CA MET A 224 13.58 6.27 -9.82
C MET A 224 14.20 7.01 -8.63
N ALA A 225 14.30 6.35 -7.47
CA ALA A 225 14.95 6.91 -6.28
C ALA A 225 16.42 7.29 -6.55
N THR A 226 17.15 6.40 -7.22
CA THR A 226 18.53 6.66 -7.65
C THR A 226 18.63 7.86 -8.59
N TYR A 227 17.70 8.02 -9.53
CA TYR A 227 17.68 9.16 -10.45
C TYR A 227 17.38 10.49 -9.76
N VAL A 228 16.50 10.49 -8.76
CA VAL A 228 16.22 11.67 -7.93
C VAL A 228 17.44 12.04 -7.09
N TYR A 229 18.08 11.05 -6.45
CA TYR A 229 19.33 11.27 -5.74
C TYR A 229 20.45 11.81 -6.65
N ASN A 230 20.61 11.27 -7.86
CA ASN A 230 21.62 11.75 -8.81
C ASN A 230 21.42 13.22 -9.16
N TYR A 231 20.16 13.65 -9.31
CA TYR A 231 19.82 15.05 -9.55
C TYR A 231 20.21 15.94 -8.37
N PHE A 232 19.85 15.55 -7.13
CA PHE A 232 20.27 16.21 -5.90
C PHE A 232 21.81 16.30 -5.81
N ASN A 233 22.52 15.19 -6.00
CA ASN A 233 23.97 15.12 -5.88
C ASN A 233 24.69 15.97 -6.94
N THR A 234 24.11 16.13 -8.14
CA THR A 234 24.67 16.99 -9.19
C THR A 234 24.65 18.47 -8.77
N HIS A 235 23.63 18.91 -8.04
CA HIS A 235 23.46 20.32 -7.66
C HIS A 235 24.09 20.64 -6.30
N VAL A 236 23.98 19.71 -5.33
CA VAL A 236 24.42 19.92 -3.95
C VAL A 236 25.78 19.28 -3.68
N GLY A 237 26.10 18.15 -4.30
CA GLY A 237 27.32 17.38 -4.02
C GLY A 237 27.32 16.76 -2.61
N ASN A 238 28.52 16.57 -2.04
CA ASN A 238 28.71 15.78 -0.81
C ASN A 238 28.78 16.60 0.49
N SER A 239 28.45 17.89 0.46
CA SER A 239 28.37 18.76 1.65
C SER A 239 27.07 19.55 1.59
N TRP A 240 26.17 19.27 2.51
CA TRP A 240 24.76 19.69 2.43
C TRP A 240 24.45 20.91 3.30
N ASP A 241 25.40 21.36 4.12
CA ASP A 241 25.35 22.52 5.02
C ASP A 241 25.53 23.87 4.31
N LYS A 242 25.03 24.02 3.08
CA LYS A 242 25.23 25.20 2.22
C LYS A 242 23.96 25.63 1.50
N LEU A 243 23.95 26.86 0.99
CA LEU A 243 22.91 27.36 0.11
C LEU A 243 23.21 26.94 -1.33
N VAL A 244 22.24 26.31 -1.99
CA VAL A 244 22.22 26.20 -3.45
C VAL A 244 20.95 26.86 -3.95
N TYR A 245 21.14 27.99 -4.63
CA TYR A 245 20.06 28.75 -5.23
C TYR A 245 20.46 29.10 -6.66
N LYS A 246 20.29 28.16 -7.58
CA LYS A 246 20.70 28.30 -8.99
C LYS A 246 19.63 27.75 -9.90
N ASP A 247 19.30 28.50 -10.95
CA ASP A 247 18.23 28.17 -11.89
C ASP A 247 16.92 27.81 -11.15
N ALA A 248 16.32 26.67 -11.50
CA ALA A 248 15.13 26.13 -10.83
C ALA A 248 15.44 25.43 -9.50
N TYR A 249 16.69 24.98 -9.26
CA TYR A 249 17.02 24.15 -8.11
C TYR A 249 17.21 24.98 -6.82
N LYS A 250 16.56 24.56 -5.74
CA LYS A 250 16.58 25.23 -4.44
C LYS A 250 16.99 24.27 -3.31
N TRP A 251 17.95 24.69 -2.49
CA TRP A 251 18.40 23.97 -1.31
C TRP A 251 18.91 24.94 -0.24
N TYR A 252 18.36 24.84 0.96
CA TYR A 252 18.59 25.83 2.02
C TYR A 252 19.39 25.29 3.21
N GLY A 253 20.16 24.21 3.05
CA GLY A 253 20.86 23.53 4.16
C GLY A 253 21.91 24.36 4.92
N HIS A 254 22.26 25.57 4.46
CA HIS A 254 23.00 26.54 5.27
C HIS A 254 22.25 27.04 6.51
N ASP A 255 20.92 26.98 6.50
CA ASP A 255 20.07 27.56 7.54
C ASP A 255 19.26 26.47 8.25
N PHE A 256 18.46 25.72 7.50
CA PHE A 256 17.55 24.71 8.05
C PHE A 256 18.25 23.38 8.31
N ASN A 257 18.32 22.97 9.57
CA ASN A 257 18.95 21.69 9.98
C ASN A 257 18.06 20.49 9.66
N ASP A 258 16.76 20.66 9.76
CA ASP A 258 15.74 19.67 9.38
C ASP A 258 15.76 19.35 7.89
N ASP A 259 15.87 20.35 7.00
CA ASP A 259 16.02 20.14 5.55
C ASP A 259 17.12 19.11 5.24
N VAL A 260 18.29 19.29 5.88
CA VAL A 260 19.42 18.38 5.72
C VAL A 260 19.13 17.01 6.31
N MET A 261 18.46 16.96 7.47
CA MET A 261 18.15 15.71 8.16
C MET A 261 17.16 14.83 7.38
N TRP A 262 16.14 15.41 6.76
CA TRP A 262 15.23 14.68 5.86
C TRP A 262 15.98 14.03 4.70
N GLN A 263 16.91 14.75 4.07
CA GLN A 263 17.76 14.17 3.03
C GLN A 263 18.69 13.08 3.57
N ILE A 264 19.21 13.20 4.81
CA ILE A 264 20.02 12.17 5.45
C ILE A 264 19.21 10.89 5.62
N ILE A 265 17.97 10.95 6.09
CA ILE A 265 17.10 9.77 6.23
C ILE A 265 16.94 9.08 4.87
N ALA A 266 16.56 9.82 3.84
CA ALA A 266 16.33 9.28 2.51
C ALA A 266 17.58 8.57 1.94
N VAL A 267 18.76 9.18 2.10
CA VAL A 267 20.02 8.61 1.58
C VAL A 267 20.56 7.47 2.45
N ALA A 268 20.35 7.53 3.77
CA ALA A 268 20.67 6.42 4.67
C ALA A 268 19.82 5.19 4.33
N ARG A 269 18.51 5.36 4.10
CA ARG A 269 17.62 4.29 3.64
C ARG A 269 17.98 3.78 2.26
N LEU A 270 18.33 4.66 1.31
CA LEU A 270 18.83 4.22 0.00
C LEU A 270 20.09 3.36 0.13
N GLY A 271 21.03 3.74 1.01
CA GLY A 271 22.20 2.92 1.33
C GLY A 271 21.86 1.60 1.98
N TRP A 272 20.94 1.59 2.94
CA TRP A 272 20.47 0.38 3.63
C TRP A 272 19.77 -0.60 2.68
N LEU A 273 18.80 -0.13 1.89
CA LEU A 273 18.01 -0.93 0.94
C LEU A 273 18.84 -1.51 -0.23
N THR A 274 20.00 -0.91 -0.52
CA THR A 274 20.88 -1.34 -1.62
C THR A 274 22.17 -2.02 -1.16
N GLY A 275 22.48 -1.95 0.13
CA GLY A 275 23.80 -2.30 0.66
C GLY A 275 24.94 -1.38 0.18
N ASN A 276 24.67 -0.32 -0.60
CA ASN A 276 25.71 0.52 -1.18
C ASN A 276 26.27 1.52 -0.15
N LYS A 277 27.46 1.19 0.38
CA LYS A 277 28.17 2.00 1.37
C LYS A 277 28.51 3.42 0.91
N SER A 278 28.51 3.72 -0.39
CA SER A 278 28.73 5.10 -0.87
C SER A 278 27.61 6.04 -0.41
N TYR A 279 26.36 5.58 -0.43
CA TYR A 279 25.22 6.34 0.08
C TYR A 279 25.28 6.46 1.61
N THR A 280 25.53 5.34 2.30
CA THR A 280 25.69 5.33 3.77
C THR A 280 26.78 6.31 4.22
N ASN A 281 27.94 6.31 3.56
CA ASN A 281 29.07 7.16 3.93
C ASN A 281 28.78 8.65 3.75
N VAL A 282 28.08 9.04 2.67
CA VAL A 282 27.72 10.46 2.47
C VAL A 282 26.61 10.90 3.43
N ALA A 283 25.64 10.04 3.73
CA ALA A 283 24.61 10.30 4.74
C ALA A 283 25.25 10.47 6.13
N LYS A 284 26.12 9.53 6.54
CA LYS A 284 26.87 9.58 7.80
C LYS A 284 27.68 10.87 7.93
N LYS A 285 28.45 11.23 6.88
CA LYS A 285 29.25 12.45 6.87
C LYS A 285 28.40 13.69 7.14
N ASN A 286 27.26 13.83 6.45
CA ASN A 286 26.39 14.99 6.62
C ASN A 286 25.66 14.94 7.97
N PHE A 287 25.25 13.77 8.46
CA PHE A 287 24.73 13.60 9.82
C PHE A 287 25.70 14.13 10.87
N ASP A 288 26.97 13.71 10.82
CA ASP A 288 27.97 14.12 11.81
C ASP A 288 28.19 15.65 11.80
N VAL A 289 28.15 16.27 10.62
CA VAL A 289 28.23 17.73 10.46
C VAL A 289 27.02 18.43 11.10
N ILE A 290 25.80 17.99 10.77
CA ILE A 290 24.58 18.64 11.26
C ILE A 290 24.36 18.37 12.75
N TYR A 291 24.63 17.16 13.22
CA TYR A 291 24.58 16.82 14.65
C TYR A 291 25.48 17.76 15.45
N LYS A 292 26.75 17.90 15.04
CA LYS A 292 27.69 18.83 15.68
C LYS A 292 27.24 20.30 15.59
N ARG A 293 26.67 20.71 14.46
CA ARG A 293 26.20 22.09 14.25
C ARG A 293 25.03 22.43 15.16
N ALA A 294 24.02 21.57 15.20
CA ALA A 294 22.68 21.88 15.71
C ALA A 294 22.39 21.36 17.12
N TYR A 295 23.15 20.39 17.62
CA TYR A 295 22.95 19.84 18.97
C TYR A 295 23.14 20.92 20.05
N ILE A 296 22.18 21.03 20.96
CA ILE A 296 22.22 21.94 22.11
C ILE A 296 22.45 21.09 23.38
N PRO A 297 23.66 21.12 23.98
CA PRO A 297 24.03 20.17 25.04
C PRO A 297 23.14 20.19 26.28
N PHE A 298 22.73 21.36 26.78
CA PHE A 298 21.95 21.46 28.01
C PHE A 298 20.48 21.03 27.82
N THR A 299 19.99 20.98 26.58
CA THR A 299 18.64 20.50 26.26
C THR A 299 18.63 19.04 25.81
N GLY A 300 19.74 18.55 25.28
CA GLY A 300 19.83 17.24 24.64
C GLY A 300 19.02 17.15 23.35
N MET A 301 18.74 18.26 22.66
CA MET A 301 17.89 18.33 21.47
C MET A 301 18.51 19.17 20.35
N MET A 302 17.90 19.14 19.17
CA MET A 302 18.41 19.76 17.96
C MET A 302 17.80 21.13 17.71
N ARG A 303 18.65 22.12 17.41
CA ARG A 303 18.23 23.44 16.90
C ARG A 303 17.59 23.30 15.52
N TRP A 304 16.51 24.04 15.30
CA TRP A 304 15.81 24.04 14.02
C TRP A 304 16.57 24.73 12.89
N ALA A 305 16.86 26.02 13.04
CA ALA A 305 17.48 26.83 12.01
C ALA A 305 18.65 27.65 12.58
N GLU A 306 19.67 27.92 11.75
CA GLU A 306 20.86 28.67 12.17
C GLU A 306 20.64 30.18 12.21
N ASN A 307 19.84 30.71 11.28
CA ASN A 307 19.60 32.15 11.10
C ASN A 307 18.11 32.52 11.18
N SER A 308 17.21 31.70 10.61
CA SER A 308 15.78 32.04 10.52
C SER A 308 14.97 31.70 11.78
N GLY A 309 15.55 30.96 12.73
CA GLY A 309 14.89 30.51 13.96
C GLY A 309 15.51 31.12 15.22
N ASP A 310 14.92 30.80 16.38
CA ASP A 310 15.55 31.11 17.66
C ASP A 310 16.81 30.24 17.86
N ARG A 311 17.92 30.85 18.27
CA ARG A 311 19.21 30.18 18.48
C ARG A 311 19.16 29.07 19.54
N TYR A 312 18.18 29.13 20.43
CA TYR A 312 17.88 28.11 21.43
C TYR A 312 16.47 27.55 21.24
N GLY A 313 15.93 27.63 20.02
CA GLY A 313 14.70 26.98 19.61
C GLY A 313 14.95 25.54 19.16
N THR A 314 14.25 24.60 19.79
CA THR A 314 14.27 23.17 19.45
C THR A 314 12.91 22.76 18.92
N ASN A 315 12.90 22.07 17.78
CA ASN A 315 11.67 21.64 17.12
C ASN A 315 11.62 20.12 16.98
N SER A 316 10.42 19.55 17.02
CA SER A 316 10.22 18.13 16.74
C SER A 316 10.58 17.77 15.31
N CYS A 317 10.44 18.71 14.36
CA CYS A 317 10.83 18.53 12.97
C CYS A 317 12.34 18.46 12.74
N SER A 318 13.18 18.77 13.73
CA SER A 318 14.63 18.57 13.66
C SER A 318 15.08 17.42 14.54
N THR A 319 14.58 17.36 15.78
CA THR A 319 14.99 16.33 16.75
C THR A 319 14.49 14.94 16.34
N GLY A 320 13.20 14.80 16.02
CA GLY A 320 12.62 13.52 15.60
C GLY A 320 13.28 12.92 14.35
N PRO A 321 13.47 13.69 13.25
CA PRO A 321 14.22 13.20 12.10
C PRO A 321 15.67 12.84 12.41
N THR A 322 16.32 13.51 13.36
CA THR A 322 17.69 13.17 13.76
C THR A 322 17.74 11.81 14.47
N GLU A 323 16.76 11.52 15.35
CA GLU A 323 16.61 10.22 16.00
C GLU A 323 16.47 9.09 14.97
N VAL A 324 15.57 9.28 13.99
CA VAL A 324 15.31 8.34 12.91
C VAL A 324 16.54 8.15 12.01
N ALA A 325 17.16 9.25 11.59
CA ALA A 325 18.37 9.22 10.75
C ALA A 325 19.49 8.44 11.43
N ALA A 326 19.69 8.67 12.72
CA ALA A 326 20.70 7.97 13.51
C ALA A 326 20.41 6.47 13.59
N CYS A 327 19.15 6.06 13.80
CA CYS A 327 18.77 4.64 13.75
C CYS A 327 19.09 4.00 12.39
N TYR A 328 18.72 4.62 11.27
CA TYR A 328 19.02 4.07 9.93
C TYR A 328 20.53 4.00 9.65
N LEU A 329 21.34 4.94 10.16
CA LEU A 329 22.80 4.86 10.07
C LEU A 329 23.35 3.69 10.91
N GLY A 330 22.83 3.50 12.13
CA GLY A 330 23.15 2.34 12.97
C GLY A 330 22.87 1.02 12.25
N MET A 331 21.65 0.86 11.73
CA MET A 331 21.23 -0.30 10.92
C MET A 331 22.08 -0.50 9.66
N SER A 332 22.64 0.58 9.10
CA SER A 332 23.53 0.53 7.93
C SER A 332 24.96 0.12 8.27
N GLY A 333 25.25 -0.22 9.54
CA GLY A 333 26.56 -0.64 10.02
C GLY A 333 27.51 0.52 10.31
N CYS A 334 26.99 1.71 10.67
CA CYS A 334 27.83 2.83 11.13
C CYS A 334 28.27 2.72 12.60
N GLY A 335 27.68 1.80 13.38
CA GLY A 335 28.05 1.50 14.76
C GLY A 335 26.98 1.89 15.80
N GLU A 336 27.09 1.31 17.00
CA GLU A 336 26.17 1.48 18.13
C GLU A 336 26.00 2.95 18.57
N GLU A 337 27.06 3.75 18.42
CA GLU A 337 27.09 5.18 18.76
C GLU A 337 25.97 6.00 18.11
N TYR A 338 25.39 5.53 16.99
CA TYR A 338 24.25 6.17 16.35
C TYR A 338 22.93 5.82 17.02
N PHE A 339 22.73 4.58 17.47
CA PHE A 339 21.58 4.21 18.29
C PHE A 339 21.62 4.92 19.65
N GLU A 340 22.82 5.10 20.23
CA GLU A 340 22.98 5.86 21.48
C GLU A 340 22.59 7.34 21.30
N LYS A 341 23.02 8.00 20.22
CA LYS A 341 22.57 9.36 19.87
C LYS A 341 21.05 9.43 19.72
N ALA A 342 20.44 8.46 19.04
CA ALA A 342 18.98 8.40 18.89
C ALA A 342 18.28 8.25 20.24
N ARG A 343 18.76 7.34 21.11
CA ARG A 343 18.23 7.11 22.45
C ARG A 343 18.29 8.37 23.32
N ASP A 344 19.42 9.10 23.28
CA ASP A 344 19.62 10.29 24.10
C ASP A 344 18.72 11.44 23.65
N LEU A 345 18.64 11.69 22.34
CA LEU A 345 17.71 12.67 21.75
C LEU A 345 16.24 12.32 22.08
N TYR A 346 15.86 11.05 21.87
CA TYR A 346 14.51 10.56 22.17
C TYR A 346 14.13 10.76 23.62
N SER A 347 15.05 10.44 24.55
CA SER A 347 14.84 10.62 25.98
C SER A 347 14.59 12.09 26.33
N ALA A 348 15.36 13.01 25.75
CA ALA A 348 15.18 14.45 25.93
C ALA A 348 13.84 14.94 25.35
N GLN A 349 13.56 14.63 24.09
CA GLN A 349 12.32 15.02 23.42
C GLN A 349 11.08 14.45 24.14
N ARG A 350 11.14 13.18 24.55
CA ARG A 350 10.10 12.52 25.35
C ARG A 350 9.83 13.27 26.65
N LYS A 351 10.87 13.64 27.40
CA LYS A 351 10.69 14.34 28.67
C LYS A 351 10.02 15.71 28.47
N ILE A 352 10.48 16.46 27.49
CA ILE A 352 10.17 17.89 27.34
C ILE A 352 8.94 18.10 26.45
N MET A 353 8.96 17.59 25.22
CA MET A 353 7.98 17.92 24.16
C MET A 353 6.74 17.03 24.16
N THR A 354 6.63 16.12 25.14
CA THR A 354 5.47 15.23 25.29
C THR A 354 4.97 15.16 26.73
N ASN A 355 5.57 15.95 27.64
CA ASN A 355 5.39 15.85 29.08
C ASN A 355 5.49 14.38 29.55
N ASN A 356 6.68 13.78 29.39
CA ASN A 356 6.99 12.38 29.71
C ASN A 356 6.04 11.35 29.09
N MET A 357 5.66 11.54 27.83
CA MET A 357 4.72 10.70 27.08
C MET A 357 3.43 10.45 27.86
N SER A 358 2.90 11.48 28.53
CA SER A 358 1.69 11.36 29.35
C SER A 358 0.46 11.01 28.51
N THR A 359 0.33 11.63 27.33
CA THR A 359 -0.85 11.48 26.46
C THR A 359 -0.57 10.89 25.08
N GLY A 360 0.70 10.83 24.63
CA GLY A 360 1.03 10.51 23.24
C GLY A 360 1.05 11.72 22.30
N LYS A 361 0.72 12.92 22.78
CA LYS A 361 0.79 14.17 22.01
C LYS A 361 2.24 14.64 21.90
N ILE A 362 2.70 14.84 20.67
CA ILE A 362 4.00 15.44 20.36
C ILE A 362 3.79 16.92 20.03
N TRP A 363 4.47 17.79 20.78
CA TRP A 363 4.46 19.24 20.56
C TRP A 363 5.30 19.63 19.35
N ASP A 364 5.13 20.86 18.88
CA ASP A 364 5.81 21.34 17.68
C ASP A 364 7.22 21.87 18.00
N SER A 365 7.32 22.76 19.00
CA SER A 365 8.57 23.44 19.32
C SER A 365 8.62 24.00 20.74
N VAL A 366 9.84 24.23 21.21
CA VAL A 366 10.17 24.82 22.52
C VAL A 366 11.33 25.79 22.34
N VAL A 367 11.27 26.94 23.00
CA VAL A 367 12.40 27.89 23.10
C VAL A 367 12.95 27.87 24.51
N TRP A 368 14.28 27.85 24.63
CA TRP A 368 14.99 27.76 25.90
C TRP A 368 15.62 29.09 26.30
N ASP A 369 15.70 29.32 27.61
CA ASP A 369 16.53 30.35 28.21
C ASP A 369 17.91 29.75 28.51
N PRO A 370 19.00 30.21 27.86
CA PRO A 370 20.34 29.65 28.05
C PRO A 370 20.98 30.04 29.39
N GLU A 371 20.50 31.07 30.09
CA GLU A 371 21.05 31.47 31.40
C GLU A 371 20.50 30.60 32.52
N THR A 372 19.21 30.25 32.44
CA THR A 372 18.53 29.44 33.45
C THR A 372 18.42 27.96 33.07
N GLU A 373 18.70 27.62 31.82
CA GLU A 373 18.50 26.27 31.23
C GLU A 373 17.05 25.77 31.36
N THR A 374 16.08 26.69 31.30
CA THR A 374 14.65 26.38 31.43
C THR A 374 13.84 26.72 30.17
N VAL A 375 12.63 26.17 30.07
CA VAL A 375 11.71 26.46 28.97
C VAL A 375 11.18 27.89 29.08
N LYS A 376 11.50 28.72 28.09
CA LYS A 376 11.02 30.09 27.95
C LYS A 376 9.62 30.16 27.32
N SER A 377 9.38 29.36 26.27
CA SER A 377 8.08 29.27 25.61
C SER A 377 7.91 27.93 24.89
N LYS A 378 6.65 27.57 24.59
CA LYS A 378 6.30 26.31 23.91
C LYS A 378 5.18 26.52 22.88
N ASN A 379 5.26 25.78 21.77
CA ASN A 379 4.18 25.57 20.81
C ASN A 379 3.70 24.12 20.91
N GLU A 380 2.53 23.92 21.52
CA GLU A 380 1.97 22.58 21.73
C GLU A 380 1.07 22.11 20.57
N TRP A 381 1.13 22.75 19.41
CA TRP A 381 0.43 22.23 18.24
C TRP A 381 0.96 20.83 17.87
N SER A 382 0.07 19.96 17.42
CA SER A 382 0.39 18.57 17.08
C SER A 382 -0.01 18.30 15.64
N SER A 383 0.88 17.60 14.93
CA SER A 383 0.87 17.41 13.49
C SER A 383 1.19 15.96 13.17
N THR A 384 0.75 15.48 12.01
CA THR A 384 0.92 14.06 11.64
C THR A 384 2.40 13.68 11.51
N TYR A 385 3.26 14.54 10.97
CA TYR A 385 4.68 14.24 10.82
C TYR A 385 5.47 14.22 12.15
N ASN A 386 5.17 15.10 13.12
CA ASN A 386 5.83 15.07 14.43
C ASN A 386 5.41 13.83 15.22
N GLN A 387 4.13 13.42 15.11
CA GLN A 387 3.71 12.11 15.61
C GLN A 387 4.46 10.98 14.89
N GLY A 388 4.60 11.09 13.57
CA GLY A 388 5.26 10.09 12.71
C GLY A 388 6.73 9.86 13.05
N THR A 389 7.54 10.91 13.16
CA THR A 389 8.99 10.77 13.41
C THR A 389 9.27 10.22 14.80
N MET A 390 8.55 10.69 15.83
CA MET A 390 8.66 10.13 17.17
C MET A 390 8.21 8.67 17.23
N LEU A 391 7.16 8.30 16.48
CA LEU A 391 6.74 6.91 16.33
C LEU A 391 7.85 6.08 15.65
N GLY A 392 8.43 6.60 14.58
CA GLY A 392 9.53 5.96 13.86
C GLY A 392 10.73 5.69 14.75
N ALA A 393 11.18 6.69 15.49
CA ALA A 393 12.26 6.54 16.46
C ALA A 393 11.92 5.50 17.55
N ALA A 394 10.69 5.51 18.07
CA ALA A 394 10.25 4.52 19.06
C ALA A 394 10.28 3.09 18.48
N CYS A 395 9.77 2.86 17.28
CA CYS A 395 9.80 1.54 16.65
C CYS A 395 11.24 1.05 16.40
N LEU A 396 12.08 1.90 15.82
CA LEU A 396 13.47 1.54 15.49
C LEU A 396 14.34 1.32 16.75
N LEU A 397 14.12 2.10 17.82
CA LEU A 397 14.80 1.90 19.09
C LEU A 397 14.30 0.65 19.83
N TYR A 398 13.01 0.31 19.71
CA TYR A 398 12.48 -0.93 20.25
C TYR A 398 13.07 -2.16 19.53
N ASP A 399 13.09 -2.15 18.19
CA ASP A 399 13.67 -3.23 17.39
C ASP A 399 15.14 -3.49 17.76
N HIS A 400 15.90 -2.42 18.02
CA HIS A 400 17.30 -2.50 18.43
C HIS A 400 17.49 -2.96 19.89
N TYR A 401 16.87 -2.25 20.86
CA TYR A 401 17.13 -2.42 22.29
C TYR A 401 16.17 -3.38 23.02
N GLY A 402 14.95 -3.58 22.50
CA GLY A 402 13.90 -4.36 23.16
C GLY A 402 13.31 -3.73 24.42
N ASP A 403 13.55 -2.45 24.70
CA ASP A 403 13.00 -1.78 25.89
C ASP A 403 11.50 -1.48 25.71
N GLU A 404 10.68 -2.13 26.54
CA GLU A 404 9.24 -1.96 26.66
C GLU A 404 8.75 -0.51 26.79
N GLN A 405 9.59 0.43 27.24
CA GLN A 405 9.25 1.85 27.22
C GLN A 405 8.88 2.33 25.81
N TYR A 406 9.66 1.97 24.80
CA TYR A 406 9.43 2.40 23.43
C TYR A 406 8.12 1.86 22.86
N LEU A 407 7.78 0.59 23.16
CA LEU A 407 6.50 0.00 22.79
C LEU A 407 5.31 0.73 23.43
N ARG A 408 5.40 1.03 24.74
CA ARG A 408 4.37 1.79 25.45
C ARG A 408 4.21 3.19 24.88
N ASP A 409 5.31 3.86 24.57
CA ASP A 409 5.30 5.19 24.00
C ASP A 409 4.70 5.19 22.59
N ALA A 410 5.09 4.24 21.73
CA ALA A 410 4.54 4.05 20.38
C ALA A 410 3.01 3.83 20.41
N LYS A 411 2.51 2.97 21.32
CA LYS A 411 1.07 2.75 21.52
C LYS A 411 0.33 4.04 21.90
N LYS A 412 0.92 4.87 22.76
CA LYS A 412 0.32 6.18 23.14
C LYS A 412 0.30 7.15 21.96
N ILE A 413 1.40 7.25 21.20
CA ILE A 413 1.50 8.13 20.02
C ILE A 413 0.42 7.77 19.00
N VAL A 414 0.26 6.48 18.69
CA VAL A 414 -0.75 6.00 17.74
C VAL A 414 -2.17 6.19 18.29
N SER A 415 -2.39 5.92 19.58
CA SER A 415 -3.67 6.18 20.24
C SER A 415 -4.08 7.64 20.12
N TYR A 416 -3.21 8.58 20.50
CA TYR A 416 -3.47 10.02 20.38
C TYR A 416 -3.76 10.41 18.92
N THR A 417 -2.97 9.89 17.97
CA THR A 417 -3.15 10.16 16.54
C THR A 417 -4.53 9.73 16.06
N LYS A 418 -4.98 8.53 16.41
CA LYS A 418 -6.31 8.03 16.01
C LYS A 418 -7.45 8.78 16.69
N THR A 419 -7.32 9.15 17.95
CA THR A 419 -8.42 9.80 18.69
C THR A 419 -8.52 11.29 18.39
N SER A 420 -7.40 11.96 18.13
CA SER A 420 -7.33 13.42 18.08
C SER A 420 -7.10 13.96 16.67
N LEU A 421 -6.50 13.17 15.76
CA LEU A 421 -6.13 13.61 14.41
C LEU A 421 -6.88 12.85 13.30
N CYS A 422 -7.89 12.05 13.66
CA CYS A 422 -8.76 11.34 12.72
C CYS A 422 -10.25 11.59 13.01
N ASN A 423 -11.11 11.30 12.04
CA ASN A 423 -12.55 11.24 12.26
C ASN A 423 -12.96 9.91 12.91
N SER A 424 -14.26 9.74 13.18
CA SER A 424 -14.83 8.53 13.80
C SER A 424 -14.61 7.23 13.02
N LYS A 425 -14.20 7.31 11.75
CA LYS A 425 -13.87 6.18 10.88
C LYS A 425 -12.37 5.94 10.74
N GLY A 426 -11.54 6.71 11.43
CA GLY A 426 -10.09 6.59 11.37
C GLY A 426 -9.46 7.24 10.14
N VAL A 427 -10.22 8.02 9.35
CA VAL A 427 -9.61 8.83 8.28
C VAL A 427 -8.94 10.06 8.89
N ILE A 428 -7.68 10.30 8.54
CA ILE A 428 -6.89 11.42 9.08
C ILE A 428 -7.52 12.76 8.69
N THR A 429 -7.84 13.59 9.69
CA THR A 429 -8.46 14.93 9.58
C THR A 429 -7.48 16.06 9.76
N ALA A 430 -6.32 15.82 10.37
CA ALA A 430 -5.26 16.83 10.50
C ALA A 430 -4.57 17.10 9.15
N CYS A 431 -3.91 18.26 9.03
CA CYS A 431 -3.10 18.64 7.87
C CYS A 431 -3.86 18.55 6.53
N GLN A 432 -5.12 18.98 6.49
CA GLN A 432 -5.96 19.02 5.29
C GLN A 432 -5.61 20.23 4.41
N ASN A 433 -4.38 20.26 3.91
CA ASN A 433 -3.88 21.29 3.00
C ASN A 433 -3.27 20.65 1.74
N ASN A 434 -3.31 21.36 0.61
CA ASN A 434 -2.74 20.94 -0.67
C ASN A 434 -1.47 21.71 -1.06
N ASP A 435 -1.09 22.73 -0.30
CA ASP A 435 0.12 23.53 -0.51
C ASP A 435 0.94 23.71 0.79
N GLY A 436 2.09 24.37 0.65
CA GLY A 436 3.04 24.62 1.74
C GLY A 436 3.60 23.34 2.38
N ASP A 437 4.15 23.46 3.58
CA ASP A 437 4.78 22.34 4.27
C ASP A 437 3.78 21.27 4.73
N LEU A 438 2.64 21.74 5.24
CA LEU A 438 1.57 20.92 5.81
C LEU A 438 1.06 19.83 4.86
N CYS A 439 1.14 20.04 3.54
CA CYS A 439 0.62 19.10 2.57
C CYS A 439 1.39 17.78 2.52
N GLY A 440 2.64 17.71 2.98
CA GLY A 440 3.40 16.45 2.99
C GLY A 440 3.27 15.60 4.25
N PHE A 441 2.76 16.18 5.35
CA PHE A 441 2.95 15.61 6.69
C PHE A 441 2.31 14.22 6.90
N LYS A 442 1.21 13.94 6.22
CA LYS A 442 0.52 12.64 6.34
C LYS A 442 1.36 11.47 5.83
N GLY A 443 2.16 11.67 4.79
CA GLY A 443 3.01 10.61 4.23
C GLY A 443 4.03 10.10 5.25
N ILE A 444 4.70 11.04 5.94
CA ILE A 444 5.67 10.74 7.00
C ILE A 444 5.03 9.87 8.10
N LEU A 445 3.81 10.21 8.52
CA LEU A 445 3.08 9.40 9.50
C LEU A 445 2.84 7.97 9.00
N MET A 446 2.32 7.81 7.78
CA MET A 446 1.93 6.49 7.26
C MET A 446 3.11 5.52 7.16
N ARG A 447 4.31 6.02 6.84
CA ARG A 447 5.56 5.25 6.84
C ARG A 447 5.84 4.59 8.18
N TYR A 448 5.71 5.33 9.28
CA TYR A 448 6.02 4.82 10.61
C TYR A 448 4.86 4.07 11.26
N VAL A 449 3.62 4.31 10.82
CA VAL A 449 2.48 3.44 11.20
C VAL A 449 2.65 2.04 10.62
N ARG A 450 3.23 1.87 9.42
CA ARG A 450 3.60 0.54 8.91
C ARG A 450 4.57 -0.17 9.85
N ARG A 451 5.68 0.48 10.22
CA ARG A 451 6.66 -0.06 11.18
C ARG A 451 6.00 -0.42 12.51
N PHE A 452 5.12 0.43 13.04
CA PHE A 452 4.35 0.12 14.25
C PHE A 452 3.49 -1.15 14.11
N VAL A 453 2.85 -1.36 12.96
CA VAL A 453 2.04 -2.56 12.71
C VAL A 453 2.89 -3.81 12.61
N LEU A 454 4.00 -3.76 11.88
CA LEU A 454 4.84 -4.92 11.58
C LEU A 454 5.87 -5.19 12.69
N ASP A 455 6.80 -4.27 12.91
CA ASP A 455 7.92 -4.40 13.86
C ASP A 455 7.44 -4.65 15.30
N LEU A 456 6.33 -4.01 15.69
CA LEU A 456 5.81 -4.09 17.07
C LEU A 456 4.61 -5.04 17.22
N ASN A 457 4.29 -5.84 16.20
CA ASN A 457 3.17 -6.77 16.16
C ASN A 457 1.84 -6.13 16.63
N GLN A 458 1.34 -5.16 15.86
CA GLN A 458 0.11 -4.41 16.17
C GLN A 458 -0.99 -4.64 15.10
N PRO A 459 -1.51 -5.88 14.97
CA PRO A 459 -2.43 -6.26 13.89
C PRO A 459 -3.74 -5.46 13.87
N ASP A 460 -4.22 -5.00 15.03
CA ASP A 460 -5.45 -4.20 15.17
C ASP A 460 -5.42 -2.87 14.38
N TYR A 461 -4.23 -2.43 13.96
CA TYR A 461 -4.04 -1.20 13.22
C TYR A 461 -3.89 -1.42 11.70
N LYS A 462 -3.84 -2.66 11.20
CA LYS A 462 -3.85 -2.98 9.75
C LYS A 462 -5.03 -2.36 9.03
N ALA A 463 -6.24 -2.50 9.59
CA ALA A 463 -7.45 -1.93 9.01
C ALA A 463 -7.41 -0.40 8.93
N TRP A 464 -6.70 0.26 9.85
CA TRP A 464 -6.55 1.72 9.85
C TRP A 464 -5.66 2.22 8.70
N LEU A 465 -4.56 1.51 8.40
CA LEU A 465 -3.73 1.75 7.22
C LEU A 465 -4.55 1.62 5.93
N LEU A 466 -5.24 0.48 5.77
CA LEU A 466 -6.07 0.18 4.59
C LEU A 466 -7.20 1.21 4.40
N THR A 467 -7.80 1.67 5.50
CA THR A 467 -8.86 2.68 5.45
C THR A 467 -8.36 4.00 4.85
N ASN A 468 -7.17 4.46 5.25
CA ASN A 468 -6.62 5.71 4.73
C ASN A 468 -6.14 5.59 3.28
N ALA A 469 -5.53 4.44 2.93
CA ALA A 469 -5.18 4.12 1.54
C ALA A 469 -6.42 4.13 0.64
N MET A 470 -7.48 3.40 1.02
CA MET A 470 -8.73 3.36 0.24
C MET A 470 -9.43 4.71 0.17
N HIS A 471 -9.48 5.47 1.28
CA HIS A 471 -10.14 6.77 1.28
C HIS A 471 -9.46 7.76 0.33
N SER A 472 -8.13 7.81 0.34
CA SER A 472 -7.37 8.65 -0.59
C SER A 472 -7.53 8.17 -2.05
N TYR A 473 -7.57 6.85 -2.30
CA TYR A 473 -7.86 6.29 -3.63
C TYR A 473 -9.23 6.74 -4.15
N CYS A 474 -10.29 6.68 -3.33
CA CYS A 474 -11.64 7.08 -3.73
C CYS A 474 -11.77 8.58 -4.08
N ASN A 475 -10.88 9.42 -3.53
CA ASN A 475 -10.86 10.86 -3.74
C ASN A 475 -9.88 11.34 -4.82
N ARG A 476 -9.44 10.43 -5.72
CA ARG A 476 -8.55 10.74 -6.85
C ARG A 476 -9.19 11.56 -7.97
N THR A 477 -8.33 12.21 -8.77
CA THR A 477 -8.65 12.82 -10.06
C THR A 477 -8.76 11.77 -11.18
N VAL A 478 -9.17 12.20 -12.38
CA VAL A 478 -9.14 11.36 -13.60
C VAL A 478 -7.74 10.95 -14.03
N GLU A 479 -6.70 11.66 -13.60
CA GLU A 479 -5.30 11.29 -13.83
C GLU A 479 -4.81 10.27 -12.79
N GLY A 480 -5.68 9.83 -11.87
CA GLY A 480 -5.38 8.81 -10.86
C GLY A 480 -4.56 9.29 -9.67
N VAL A 481 -4.42 10.60 -9.46
CA VAL A 481 -3.68 11.19 -8.31
C VAL A 481 -4.62 11.83 -7.29
N THR A 482 -4.19 11.88 -6.03
CA THR A 482 -4.95 12.47 -4.92
C THR A 482 -4.07 13.44 -4.15
N ALA A 483 -4.54 14.68 -3.93
CA ALA A 483 -3.88 15.66 -3.10
C ALA A 483 -4.05 15.35 -1.59
N SER A 484 -3.19 15.91 -0.74
CA SER A 484 -3.12 15.56 0.70
C SER A 484 -4.36 15.89 1.52
N ALA A 485 -5.23 16.78 1.03
CA ALA A 485 -6.54 17.03 1.60
C ALA A 485 -7.52 15.86 1.35
N TRP A 486 -7.22 14.67 1.87
CA TRP A 486 -7.93 13.41 1.61
C TRP A 486 -9.44 13.43 1.91
N LEU A 487 -9.94 14.38 2.72
CA LEU A 487 -11.38 14.54 3.00
C LEU A 487 -12.11 15.36 1.92
N THR A 488 -11.42 15.75 0.85
CA THR A 488 -11.98 16.46 -0.30
C THR A 488 -11.60 15.71 -1.56
N LYS A 489 -12.58 15.48 -2.45
CA LYS A 489 -12.27 14.88 -3.75
C LYS A 489 -11.37 15.82 -4.55
N SER A 490 -10.24 15.29 -5.02
CA SER A 490 -9.23 16.07 -5.72
C SER A 490 -9.72 16.51 -7.09
N THR A 491 -9.37 17.74 -7.46
CA THR A 491 -9.46 18.30 -8.82
C THR A 491 -8.05 18.43 -9.42
N PRO A 492 -7.92 18.59 -10.76
CA PRO A 492 -6.63 18.86 -11.39
C PRO A 492 -5.85 20.03 -10.76
N GLU A 493 -6.55 21.08 -10.31
CA GLU A 493 -5.95 22.26 -9.68
C GLU A 493 -5.39 21.91 -8.30
N THR A 494 -6.16 21.21 -7.47
CA THR A 494 -5.73 20.82 -6.12
C THR A 494 -4.62 19.77 -6.13
N ALA A 495 -4.61 18.88 -7.12
CA ALA A 495 -3.64 17.80 -7.28
C ALA A 495 -2.49 18.19 -8.24
N SER A 496 -2.01 19.43 -8.14
CA SER A 496 -0.92 19.97 -8.97
C SER A 496 0.44 19.95 -8.28
N ASN A 497 0.47 19.85 -6.94
CA ASN A 497 1.69 19.81 -6.15
C ASN A 497 2.15 18.35 -5.94
N PRO A 498 3.38 17.97 -6.36
CA PRO A 498 3.88 16.61 -6.20
C PRO A 498 4.04 16.21 -4.72
N PHE A 499 4.40 17.14 -3.83
CA PHE A 499 4.60 16.84 -2.41
C PHE A 499 3.27 16.57 -1.69
N SER A 500 2.24 17.33 -2.04
CA SER A 500 0.88 17.04 -1.61
C SER A 500 0.43 15.65 -2.08
N CYS A 501 0.64 15.34 -3.36
CA CYS A 501 0.16 14.09 -3.95
C CYS A 501 0.95 12.84 -3.50
N SER A 502 2.20 13.00 -3.04
CA SER A 502 2.99 11.88 -2.55
C SER A 502 2.43 11.26 -1.27
N THR A 503 1.61 11.99 -0.49
CA THR A 503 1.02 11.47 0.74
C THR A 503 0.05 10.32 0.51
N ALA A 504 -0.78 10.39 -0.54
CA ALA A 504 -1.71 9.32 -0.90
C ALA A 504 -0.94 8.08 -1.36
N VAL A 505 0.15 8.27 -2.11
CA VAL A 505 1.06 7.19 -2.52
C VAL A 505 1.71 6.56 -1.29
N SER A 506 2.19 7.36 -0.35
CA SER A 506 2.76 6.88 0.92
C SER A 506 1.74 6.03 1.70
N ALA A 507 0.48 6.46 1.80
CA ALA A 507 -0.58 5.66 2.42
C ALA A 507 -0.78 4.31 1.72
N ALA A 508 -0.73 4.30 0.38
CA ALA A 508 -0.92 3.11 -0.43
C ALA A 508 0.22 2.09 -0.28
N VAL A 509 1.47 2.53 -0.42
CA VAL A 509 2.64 1.62 -0.38
C VAL A 509 2.95 1.13 1.03
N ASN A 510 2.60 1.93 2.05
CA ASN A 510 2.77 1.52 3.43
C ASN A 510 1.61 0.66 3.97
N ALA A 511 0.53 0.49 3.21
CA ALA A 511 -0.58 -0.38 3.61
C ALA A 511 -0.14 -1.85 3.66
N VAL A 512 -0.43 -2.52 4.78
CA VAL A 512 -0.13 -3.95 4.95
C VAL A 512 -1.26 -4.78 4.32
N LEU A 513 -0.98 -5.37 3.15
CA LEU A 513 -1.94 -6.18 2.40
C LEU A 513 -2.01 -7.63 2.89
N GLY A 514 -0.86 -8.23 3.22
CA GLY A 514 -0.74 -9.58 3.78
C GLY A 514 -1.03 -9.64 5.28
N ASP A 515 -0.83 -10.79 5.89
CA ASP A 515 -1.05 -10.96 7.33
C ASP A 515 0.10 -10.39 8.16
N VAL A 516 -0.29 -9.72 9.25
CA VAL A 516 0.67 -9.14 10.20
C VAL A 516 1.36 -10.24 10.98
N VAL A 517 0.59 -11.25 11.43
CA VAL A 517 1.07 -12.48 12.07
C VAL A 517 0.82 -13.63 11.11
N LYS A 518 1.86 -14.41 10.83
CA LYS A 518 1.85 -15.50 9.83
C LYS A 518 1.95 -16.84 10.57
N ASN A 519 1.24 -17.85 10.10
CA ASN A 519 1.43 -19.20 10.64
C ASN A 519 2.79 -19.74 10.17
N GLY A 520 3.59 -20.28 11.09
CA GLY A 520 4.94 -20.76 10.79
C GLY A 520 5.03 -21.97 9.87
N PHE A 521 3.96 -22.75 9.74
CA PHE A 521 3.93 -23.96 8.89
C PHE A 521 3.22 -23.75 7.54
N ASP A 522 2.63 -22.57 7.34
CA ASP A 522 2.13 -22.15 6.04
C ASP A 522 3.30 -21.85 5.09
N THR A 523 3.03 -21.97 3.79
CA THR A 523 3.99 -21.58 2.76
C THR A 523 4.23 -20.07 2.79
N LEU A 524 5.50 -19.68 2.92
CA LEU A 524 5.92 -18.28 2.79
C LEU A 524 6.54 -18.07 1.40
N GLN A 525 5.85 -17.33 0.54
CA GLN A 525 6.40 -16.95 -0.77
C GLN A 525 7.48 -15.87 -0.59
N ILE A 526 8.59 -15.94 -1.33
CA ILE A 526 9.72 -15.02 -1.19
C ILE A 526 9.30 -13.58 -1.49
N GLU A 527 8.43 -13.35 -2.46
CA GLU A 527 7.94 -12.03 -2.84
C GLU A 527 6.88 -11.44 -1.88
N LYS A 528 6.46 -12.19 -0.86
CA LYS A 528 5.50 -11.75 0.17
C LYS A 528 6.19 -11.31 1.47
N PHE A 529 7.43 -10.81 1.36
CA PHE A 529 8.21 -10.30 2.50
C PHE A 529 7.55 -9.07 3.16
N ASP A 530 7.94 -8.81 4.42
CA ASP A 530 7.62 -7.55 5.10
C ASP A 530 8.68 -6.48 4.86
N TYR A 531 9.95 -6.92 4.81
CA TYR A 531 11.13 -6.11 4.51
C TYR A 531 12.14 -6.88 3.66
N HIS A 532 12.98 -6.16 2.93
CA HIS A 532 14.08 -6.76 2.18
C HIS A 532 15.26 -5.81 2.02
N CYS A 533 16.39 -6.37 1.59
CA CYS A 533 17.54 -5.60 1.10
C CYS A 533 18.03 -6.17 -0.23
N GLY A 534 18.18 -5.28 -1.23
CA GLY A 534 18.80 -5.56 -2.52
C GLY A 534 18.03 -6.48 -3.47
N LEU A 535 16.82 -6.94 -3.11
CA LEU A 535 16.01 -7.80 -3.97
C LEU A 535 15.29 -7.07 -5.09
N SER A 536 15.13 -7.79 -6.21
CA SER A 536 14.32 -7.38 -7.37
C SER A 536 13.18 -8.39 -7.56
N VAL A 537 11.94 -7.96 -7.40
CA VAL A 537 10.76 -8.79 -7.69
C VAL A 537 10.37 -8.52 -9.13
N ILE A 538 10.28 -9.59 -9.93
CA ILE A 538 9.87 -9.50 -11.34
C ILE A 538 8.57 -10.29 -11.51
N ASP A 539 7.61 -9.69 -12.20
CA ASP A 539 6.46 -10.41 -12.75
C ASP A 539 6.92 -11.14 -14.02
N GLU A 540 7.19 -12.43 -13.93
CA GLU A 540 7.48 -13.23 -15.12
C GLU A 540 6.17 -13.51 -15.86
N GLU A 541 6.10 -13.01 -17.10
CA GLU A 541 5.06 -13.31 -18.10
C GLU A 541 3.66 -12.70 -17.85
N GLY A 542 3.47 -11.79 -16.89
CA GLY A 542 2.19 -11.07 -16.73
C GLY A 542 1.03 -11.98 -16.31
N ARG A 543 1.34 -13.10 -15.63
CA ARG A 543 0.36 -14.11 -15.19
C ARG A 543 0.08 -14.08 -13.69
N GLY A 544 0.65 -13.13 -12.94
CA GLY A 544 0.45 -13.03 -11.49
C GLY A 544 1.27 -14.03 -10.66
N ASN A 545 2.24 -14.71 -11.27
CA ASN A 545 3.25 -15.51 -10.57
C ASN A 545 4.51 -14.65 -10.36
N ASN A 546 4.39 -13.65 -9.49
CA ASN A 546 5.52 -12.81 -9.11
C ASN A 546 6.60 -13.71 -8.50
N ARG A 547 7.84 -13.57 -8.96
CA ARG A 547 8.97 -14.31 -8.41
C ARG A 547 10.09 -13.36 -8.09
N VAL A 548 10.87 -13.72 -7.08
CA VAL A 548 12.10 -13.00 -6.80
C VAL A 548 13.16 -13.47 -7.78
N ALA A 549 13.65 -12.51 -8.57
CA ALA A 549 14.69 -12.71 -9.55
C ALA A 549 15.84 -11.74 -9.25
N ASN A 550 17.01 -11.97 -9.86
CA ASN A 550 18.19 -11.15 -9.58
C ASN A 550 18.62 -11.12 -8.11
N VAL A 551 18.39 -12.20 -7.35
CA VAL A 551 18.96 -12.34 -6.00
C VAL A 551 20.49 -12.34 -6.13
N THR A 552 21.16 -11.37 -5.50
CA THR A 552 22.62 -11.21 -5.48
C THR A 552 23.20 -11.50 -4.10
N ASP A 553 24.53 -11.49 -4.00
CA ASP A 553 25.26 -11.74 -2.76
C ASP A 553 24.91 -10.72 -1.66
N GLY A 554 24.53 -11.21 -0.49
CA GLY A 554 24.20 -10.41 0.70
C GLY A 554 22.76 -9.88 0.73
N CYS A 555 21.94 -10.14 -0.30
CA CYS A 555 20.52 -9.81 -0.27
C CYS A 555 19.76 -10.66 0.75
N TRP A 556 18.68 -10.11 1.29
CA TRP A 556 17.84 -10.81 2.25
C TRP A 556 16.37 -10.39 2.19
N VAL A 557 15.48 -11.30 2.60
CA VAL A 557 14.09 -11.02 2.98
C VAL A 557 13.90 -11.18 4.48
N LYS A 558 12.92 -10.47 5.04
CA LYS A 558 12.43 -10.63 6.41
C LYS A 558 10.92 -10.85 6.37
N TYR A 559 10.47 -11.83 7.15
CA TYR A 559 9.08 -12.04 7.51
C TYR A 559 8.92 -11.75 9.00
N ASP A 560 8.14 -10.74 9.32
CA ASP A 560 7.80 -10.41 10.70
C ASP A 560 6.67 -11.29 11.21
N ASN A 561 6.77 -11.59 12.52
CA ASN A 561 5.73 -12.23 13.32
C ASN A 561 5.28 -13.59 12.75
N VAL A 562 6.23 -14.49 12.50
CA VAL A 562 5.97 -15.88 12.13
C VAL A 562 5.77 -16.70 13.40
N ASP A 563 4.56 -17.24 13.58
CA ASP A 563 4.13 -17.95 14.80
C ASP A 563 4.11 -19.46 14.58
N PHE A 564 5.06 -20.17 15.19
CA PHE A 564 5.12 -21.63 15.21
C PHE A 564 4.26 -22.26 16.33
N GLY A 565 3.65 -21.44 17.20
CA GLY A 565 2.84 -21.92 18.30
C GLY A 565 3.61 -22.85 19.26
N GLU A 566 2.96 -23.91 19.73
CA GLU A 566 3.57 -24.92 20.60
C GLU A 566 4.26 -26.06 19.81
N GLU A 567 4.03 -26.14 18.49
CA GLU A 567 4.63 -27.15 17.63
C GLU A 567 6.09 -26.78 17.30
N THR A 568 6.98 -27.76 17.40
CA THR A 568 8.41 -27.52 17.15
C THR A 568 8.72 -27.64 15.67
N ALA A 569 9.08 -26.53 15.03
CA ALA A 569 9.70 -26.53 13.71
C ALA A 569 11.09 -27.17 13.80
N ARG A 570 11.35 -28.16 12.96
CA ARG A 570 12.59 -28.98 12.93
C ARG A 570 13.33 -28.93 11.60
N SER A 571 12.62 -28.66 10.51
CA SER A 571 13.24 -28.51 9.20
C SER A 571 12.55 -27.43 8.38
N ILE A 572 13.21 -27.04 7.29
CA ILE A 572 12.72 -26.08 6.31
C ILE A 572 12.89 -26.67 4.89
N SER A 573 11.97 -26.34 3.99
CA SER A 573 12.16 -26.49 2.55
C SER A 573 12.33 -25.14 1.87
N ILE A 574 13.10 -25.10 0.79
CA ILE A 574 13.20 -23.94 -0.11
C ILE A 574 13.10 -24.35 -1.57
N ASP A 575 12.32 -23.61 -2.35
CA ASP A 575 12.21 -23.79 -3.80
C ASP A 575 13.12 -22.82 -4.54
N ILE A 576 14.05 -23.37 -5.31
CA ILE A 576 15.15 -22.61 -5.88
C ILE A 576 15.58 -23.07 -7.28
N SER A 577 16.00 -22.13 -8.13
CA SER A 577 16.56 -22.47 -9.45
C SER A 577 18.03 -22.87 -9.36
N PRO A 578 18.54 -23.70 -10.29
CA PRO A 578 19.98 -23.87 -10.44
C PRO A 578 20.67 -22.56 -10.84
N LEU A 579 21.96 -22.44 -10.52
CA LEU A 579 22.85 -21.35 -10.93
C LEU A 579 23.92 -21.88 -11.90
N ALA A 580 24.54 -20.97 -12.66
CA ALA A 580 25.61 -21.32 -13.59
C ALA A 580 26.76 -22.08 -12.89
N SER A 581 27.31 -23.07 -13.61
CA SER A 581 28.42 -23.90 -13.14
C SER A 581 29.64 -23.05 -12.78
N ASN A 582 30.04 -23.04 -11.50
CA ASN A 582 31.10 -22.24 -10.83
C ASN A 582 30.61 -21.16 -9.84
N ILE A 583 29.30 -20.92 -9.74
CA ILE A 583 28.74 -20.02 -8.73
C ILE A 583 28.31 -20.86 -7.53
N THR A 584 28.99 -20.69 -6.40
CA THR A 584 28.56 -21.28 -5.14
C THR A 584 27.54 -20.37 -4.48
N ARG A 585 26.50 -20.96 -3.91
CA ARG A 585 25.44 -20.25 -3.20
C ARG A 585 25.23 -20.91 -1.85
N SER A 586 25.01 -20.10 -0.83
CA SER A 586 24.40 -20.56 0.42
C SER A 586 23.15 -19.73 0.70
N VAL A 587 22.17 -20.38 1.31
CA VAL A 587 20.99 -19.71 1.88
C VAL A 587 21.05 -19.90 3.38
N GLU A 588 21.07 -18.79 4.11
CA GLU A 588 21.13 -18.78 5.57
C GLU A 588 19.77 -18.34 6.11
N VAL A 589 19.25 -19.07 7.09
CA VAL A 589 18.02 -18.71 7.79
C VAL A 589 18.37 -18.27 9.19
N TYR A 590 17.81 -17.15 9.65
CA TYR A 590 18.00 -16.65 11.02
C TYR A 590 16.64 -16.38 11.66
N PHE A 591 16.58 -16.57 12.98
CA PHE A 591 15.44 -16.15 13.80
C PHE A 591 15.83 -14.90 14.58
N ASP A 592 14.91 -13.93 14.62
CA ASP A 592 14.90 -12.68 15.38
C ASP A 592 15.97 -11.64 15.01
N LYS A 593 17.22 -12.04 14.80
CA LYS A 593 18.31 -11.16 14.37
C LYS A 593 19.24 -11.87 13.39
N MET A 594 19.69 -11.14 12.37
CA MET A 594 20.65 -11.63 11.38
C MET A 594 22.10 -11.47 11.89
N GLU A 595 22.37 -11.98 13.09
CA GLU A 595 23.66 -11.93 13.78
C GLU A 595 23.97 -13.29 14.42
N GLY A 596 25.26 -13.68 14.47
CA GLY A 596 25.67 -14.95 15.05
C GLY A 596 25.52 -16.15 14.11
N THR A 597 25.21 -17.32 14.67
CA THR A 597 25.09 -18.59 13.91
C THR A 597 23.70 -18.69 13.28
N PRO A 598 23.59 -18.98 11.96
CA PRO A 598 22.31 -19.25 11.31
C PRO A 598 21.56 -20.42 11.96
N ALA A 599 20.23 -20.36 11.95
CA ALA A 599 19.37 -21.49 12.34
C ALA A 599 19.57 -22.70 11.41
N CYS A 600 19.83 -22.45 10.12
CA CYS A 600 20.34 -23.44 9.17
C CYS A 600 21.11 -22.77 8.03
N VAL A 601 21.91 -23.57 7.32
CA VAL A 601 22.57 -23.21 6.06
C VAL A 601 22.20 -24.24 5.01
N ILE A 602 21.65 -23.79 3.89
CA ILE A 602 21.31 -24.62 2.74
C ILE A 602 22.36 -24.38 1.66
N GLU A 603 23.04 -25.44 1.24
CA GLU A 603 24.07 -25.41 0.20
C GLU A 603 23.56 -26.09 -1.08
N PRO A 604 22.93 -25.36 -2.01
CA PRO A 604 22.44 -25.87 -3.29
C PRO A 604 23.58 -26.08 -4.30
N ASN A 605 24.68 -26.70 -3.86
CA ASN A 605 25.80 -27.03 -4.72
C ASN A 605 25.43 -28.21 -5.62
N GLU A 606 25.95 -28.23 -6.86
CA GLU A 606 25.84 -29.38 -7.78
C GLU A 606 24.42 -29.68 -8.32
N LEU A 607 23.50 -28.71 -8.31
CA LEU A 607 22.19 -28.87 -8.96
C LEU A 607 22.33 -29.06 -10.48
N ASP A 608 21.67 -30.09 -11.02
CA ASP A 608 21.63 -30.35 -12.47
C ASP A 608 20.92 -29.19 -13.18
N GLN A 609 21.59 -28.64 -14.19
CA GLN A 609 21.15 -27.51 -15.00
C GLN A 609 19.99 -27.88 -15.94
N ALA A 610 19.71 -29.17 -16.15
CA ALA A 610 18.61 -29.63 -16.98
C ALA A 610 17.23 -29.39 -16.33
N GLN A 611 17.17 -29.32 -15.00
CA GLN A 611 15.93 -29.08 -14.25
C GLN A 611 15.78 -27.59 -13.93
N SER A 612 14.55 -27.06 -13.99
CA SER A 612 14.31 -25.63 -13.78
C SER A 612 14.19 -25.21 -12.31
N TRP A 613 13.78 -26.12 -11.42
CA TRP A 613 13.49 -25.85 -10.02
C TRP A 613 13.76 -27.05 -9.14
N TYR A 614 14.29 -26.83 -7.95
CA TYR A 614 14.52 -27.83 -6.91
C TYR A 614 13.87 -27.41 -5.60
N THR A 615 13.28 -28.37 -4.90
CA THR A 615 12.92 -28.23 -3.49
C THR A 615 14.02 -28.87 -2.65
N LEU A 616 14.69 -28.06 -1.85
CA LEU A 616 15.78 -28.52 -0.98
C LEU A 616 15.32 -28.47 0.48
N PHE A 617 15.73 -29.45 1.26
CA PHE A 617 15.42 -29.55 2.68
C PHE A 617 16.67 -29.35 3.52
N ALA A 618 16.51 -28.76 4.70
CA ALA A 618 17.56 -28.69 5.70
C ALA A 618 16.95 -28.75 7.11
N ASP A 619 17.64 -29.41 8.02
CA ASP A 619 17.30 -29.32 9.44
C ASP A 619 17.60 -27.90 9.94
N ILE A 620 16.73 -27.41 10.81
CA ILE A 620 16.90 -26.14 11.50
C ILE A 620 17.17 -26.38 12.98
N THR A 621 17.76 -25.37 13.63
CA THR A 621 17.71 -25.30 15.10
C THR A 621 16.23 -25.37 15.54
N PRO A 622 15.83 -26.33 16.40
CA PRO A 622 14.43 -26.52 16.76
C PRO A 622 13.81 -25.27 17.41
N THR A 623 12.66 -24.84 16.89
CA THR A 623 12.04 -23.54 17.23
C THR A 623 10.53 -23.66 17.47
N THR A 624 10.00 -22.87 18.41
CA THR A 624 8.57 -22.76 18.75
C THR A 624 8.24 -21.29 19.04
N GLY A 625 6.97 -20.90 18.96
CA GLY A 625 6.52 -19.55 19.31
C GLY A 625 6.73 -18.53 18.20
N LEU A 626 6.69 -17.24 18.57
CA LEU A 626 6.71 -16.11 17.65
C LEU A 626 8.14 -15.65 17.36
N HIS A 627 8.50 -15.59 16.07
CA HIS A 627 9.81 -15.15 15.62
C HIS A 627 9.73 -14.21 14.42
N HIS A 628 10.77 -13.38 14.26
CA HIS A 628 11.06 -12.77 12.96
C HIS A 628 11.95 -13.74 12.17
N VAL A 629 11.62 -14.02 10.90
CA VAL A 629 12.39 -14.94 10.06
C VAL A 629 13.13 -14.16 9.00
N TYR A 630 14.45 -14.30 8.98
CA TYR A 630 15.31 -13.73 7.94
C TYR A 630 15.81 -14.85 7.03
N VAL A 631 15.80 -14.59 5.72
CA VAL A 631 16.44 -15.46 4.73
C VAL A 631 17.45 -14.64 3.97
N ARG A 632 18.73 -14.98 4.13
CA ARG A 632 19.86 -14.32 3.49
C ARG A 632 20.43 -15.20 2.39
N PHE A 633 20.70 -14.59 1.25
CA PHE A 633 21.27 -15.25 0.09
C PHE A 633 22.71 -14.80 -0.09
N ASN A 634 23.64 -15.75 -0.14
CA ASN A 634 25.05 -15.48 -0.39
C ASN A 634 25.47 -16.17 -1.69
N CYS A 635 26.28 -15.48 -2.49
CA CYS A 635 26.77 -15.94 -3.78
C CYS A 635 28.25 -15.58 -3.93
N SER A 636 29.08 -16.48 -4.47
CA SER A 636 30.50 -16.17 -4.75
C SER A 636 30.71 -15.05 -5.78
N ASN A 637 29.64 -14.63 -6.47
CA ASN A 637 29.63 -13.54 -7.43
C ASN A 637 28.44 -12.62 -7.17
N SER A 638 28.72 -11.35 -6.86
CA SER A 638 27.70 -10.31 -6.58
C SER A 638 26.81 -9.94 -7.78
N ARG A 639 27.09 -10.47 -8.97
CA ARG A 639 26.25 -10.31 -10.18
C ARG A 639 25.48 -11.58 -10.56
N ALA A 640 25.66 -12.67 -9.82
CA ALA A 640 24.89 -13.89 -10.03
C ALA A 640 23.40 -13.57 -9.82
N LYS A 641 22.55 -14.08 -10.72
CA LYS A 641 21.10 -13.90 -10.62
C LYS A 641 20.47 -15.26 -10.37
N SER A 642 19.85 -15.41 -9.20
CA SER A 642 19.07 -16.59 -8.83
C SER A 642 17.57 -16.29 -8.85
N LYS A 643 16.78 -17.34 -9.01
CA LYS A 643 15.34 -17.33 -8.69
C LYS A 643 15.07 -18.16 -7.45
N VAL A 644 14.15 -17.68 -6.62
CA VAL A 644 13.67 -18.35 -5.40
C VAL A 644 12.16 -18.11 -5.33
N ASP A 645 11.39 -19.12 -4.96
CA ASP A 645 9.92 -19.05 -5.00
C ASP A 645 9.31 -19.02 -3.59
N GLN A 646 9.59 -20.04 -2.78
CA GLN A 646 8.95 -20.20 -1.47
C GLN A 646 9.81 -20.93 -0.46
N ILE A 647 9.51 -20.72 0.82
CA ILE A 647 9.97 -21.54 1.95
C ILE A 647 8.79 -22.10 2.74
N ARG A 648 9.03 -23.21 3.43
CA ARG A 648 8.06 -23.81 4.36
C ARG A 648 8.78 -24.51 5.50
N PHE A 649 8.25 -24.40 6.72
CA PHE A 649 8.78 -25.12 7.89
C PHE A 649 7.94 -26.35 8.19
N PHE A 650 8.57 -27.34 8.83
CA PHE A 650 7.97 -28.64 9.14
C PHE A 650 8.33 -29.11 10.53
N THR A 651 7.52 -30.01 11.09
CA THR A 651 7.76 -30.64 12.38
C THR A 651 8.67 -31.87 12.27
N GLU A 652 8.80 -32.41 11.07
CA GLU A 652 9.60 -33.55 10.66
C GLU A 652 11.05 -33.16 10.41
N GLN A 653 11.97 -34.14 10.45
CA GLN A 653 13.36 -33.91 10.05
C GLN A 653 13.50 -33.87 8.53
N ALA A 654 14.51 -33.17 8.02
CA ALA A 654 14.74 -33.02 6.58
C ALA A 654 14.90 -34.38 5.87
N SER A 655 15.58 -35.35 6.51
CA SER A 655 15.77 -36.70 5.95
C SER A 655 14.46 -37.47 5.75
N GLU A 656 13.48 -37.23 6.61
CA GLU A 656 12.15 -37.87 6.53
C GLU A 656 11.38 -37.32 5.32
N LEU A 657 11.45 -36.00 5.12
CA LEU A 657 10.82 -35.32 3.98
C LEU A 657 11.46 -35.70 2.65
N GLU A 658 12.80 -35.75 2.58
CA GLU A 658 13.51 -36.19 1.37
C GLU A 658 13.13 -37.62 0.97
N THR A 659 12.98 -38.52 1.94
CA THR A 659 12.57 -39.90 1.70
C THR A 659 11.14 -39.96 1.16
N ALA A 660 10.24 -39.17 1.75
CA ALA A 660 8.86 -39.05 1.27
C ALA A 660 8.79 -38.53 -0.17
N VAL A 661 9.54 -37.47 -0.50
CA VAL A 661 9.57 -36.90 -1.86
C VAL A 661 10.14 -37.91 -2.86
N LYS A 662 11.22 -38.61 -2.53
CA LYS A 662 11.80 -39.68 -3.38
C LYS A 662 10.82 -40.82 -3.60
N SER A 663 10.08 -41.24 -2.57
CA SER A 663 9.07 -42.29 -2.71
C SER A 663 7.94 -41.90 -3.67
N ILE A 664 7.54 -40.61 -3.66
CA ILE A 664 6.54 -40.08 -4.59
C ILE A 664 7.11 -39.98 -6.02
N SER A 665 8.37 -39.57 -6.19
CA SER A 665 8.99 -39.51 -7.52
C SER A 665 9.21 -40.89 -8.13
N ASP A 666 9.56 -41.88 -7.29
CA ASP A 666 9.77 -43.26 -7.72
C ASP A 666 8.44 -43.97 -8.03
N ASP A 667 7.32 -43.58 -7.41
CA ASP A 667 5.98 -44.02 -7.82
C ASP A 667 5.51 -43.38 -9.15
N ILE A 668 6.19 -42.32 -9.60
CA ILE A 668 6.01 -41.68 -10.92
C ILE A 668 7.19 -42.08 -11.83
N VAL A 669 7.49 -43.37 -11.97
CA VAL A 669 8.28 -43.81 -13.13
C VAL A 669 7.46 -43.54 -14.40
N PRO A 670 7.96 -42.78 -15.38
CA PRO A 670 7.38 -42.83 -16.72
C PRO A 670 7.64 -44.23 -17.25
N GLU A 671 6.60 -45.07 -17.40
CA GLU A 671 6.70 -46.24 -18.27
C GLU A 671 7.27 -45.77 -19.61
N ALA A 672 8.51 -46.17 -19.87
CA ALA A 672 9.18 -45.97 -21.13
C ALA A 672 8.35 -46.62 -22.25
N ASP A 673 8.05 -45.82 -23.28
CA ASP A 673 7.60 -46.23 -24.61
C ASP A 673 6.47 -47.28 -24.71
N ALA A 674 5.35 -47.06 -24.02
CA ALA A 674 4.09 -47.67 -24.46
C ALA A 674 3.51 -46.85 -25.64
N PRO A 675 3.28 -47.44 -26.83
CA PRO A 675 2.77 -46.71 -27.99
C PRO A 675 1.37 -46.15 -27.72
N VAL A 676 1.25 -44.83 -27.63
CA VAL A 676 -0.02 -44.13 -27.44
C VAL A 676 -0.84 -44.29 -28.72
N SER A 677 -2.02 -44.89 -28.61
CA SER A 677 -2.97 -45.04 -29.72
C SER A 677 -4.15 -44.09 -29.51
N TYR A 678 -4.50 -43.33 -30.54
CA TYR A 678 -5.64 -42.44 -30.52
C TYR A 678 -6.87 -43.18 -31.02
N TYR A 679 -8.01 -42.99 -30.36
CA TYR A 679 -9.29 -43.52 -30.80
C TYR A 679 -10.31 -42.40 -30.95
N ASP A 680 -11.17 -42.50 -31.96
CA ASP A 680 -12.36 -41.64 -32.04
C ASP A 680 -13.40 -42.05 -30.98
N LEU A 681 -14.43 -41.20 -30.80
CA LEU A 681 -15.51 -41.45 -29.84
C LEU A 681 -16.33 -42.72 -30.15
N SER A 682 -16.17 -43.31 -31.34
CA SER A 682 -16.81 -44.58 -31.72
C SER A 682 -15.93 -45.81 -31.42
N GLY A 683 -14.71 -45.61 -30.92
CA GLY A 683 -13.77 -46.67 -30.58
C GLY A 683 -12.88 -47.13 -31.73
N ARG A 684 -12.79 -46.38 -32.84
CA ARG A 684 -11.91 -46.70 -33.98
C ARG A 684 -10.50 -46.15 -33.77
N ARG A 685 -9.48 -46.99 -33.95
CA ARG A 685 -8.06 -46.61 -33.85
C ARG A 685 -7.65 -45.69 -35.00
N LEU A 686 -6.97 -44.60 -34.69
CA LEU A 686 -6.37 -43.64 -35.62
C LEU A 686 -4.88 -43.94 -35.78
N HIS A 687 -4.37 -43.80 -37.01
CA HIS A 687 -2.99 -44.17 -37.35
C HIS A 687 -1.97 -43.04 -37.09
N ASP A 688 -2.43 -41.79 -36.94
CA ASP A 688 -1.61 -40.60 -36.68
C ASP A 688 -2.23 -39.75 -35.54
N ALA A 689 -1.45 -38.84 -34.95
CA ALA A 689 -1.94 -37.87 -33.95
C ALA A 689 -2.83 -36.81 -34.63
N PRO A 690 -4.13 -36.71 -34.31
CA PRO A 690 -5.06 -35.85 -35.04
C PRO A 690 -5.06 -34.38 -34.54
N PRO A 691 -5.43 -33.40 -35.39
CA PRO A 691 -5.75 -32.05 -34.95
C PRO A 691 -7.03 -32.01 -34.08
N ALA A 692 -7.13 -30.99 -33.22
CA ALA A 692 -8.06 -30.92 -32.08
C ALA A 692 -9.54 -31.30 -32.35
N GLY A 693 -10.03 -32.27 -31.57
CA GLY A 693 -11.40 -32.80 -31.47
C GLY A 693 -11.46 -33.80 -30.30
N TYR A 694 -12.63 -34.17 -29.77
CA TYR A 694 -12.73 -35.07 -28.62
C TYR A 694 -12.24 -36.50 -28.99
N TYR A 695 -11.09 -36.93 -28.44
CA TYR A 695 -10.53 -38.27 -28.66
C TYR A 695 -10.22 -38.95 -27.33
N ILE A 696 -10.24 -40.29 -27.34
CA ILE A 696 -9.83 -41.10 -26.19
C ILE A 696 -8.38 -41.50 -26.40
N MET A 697 -7.54 -41.16 -25.43
CA MET A 697 -6.16 -41.63 -25.37
C MET A 697 -6.11 -42.87 -24.48
N GLN A 698 -5.58 -43.96 -25.02
CA GLN A 698 -5.38 -45.19 -24.27
C GLN A 698 -3.88 -45.44 -24.11
N LYS A 699 -3.40 -45.44 -22.86
CA LYS A 699 -2.04 -45.83 -22.49
C LYS A 699 -2.16 -47.05 -21.56
N GLY A 700 -1.90 -48.24 -22.10
CA GLY A 700 -2.15 -49.50 -21.38
C GLY A 700 -3.63 -49.74 -21.03
N ASN A 701 -3.91 -50.47 -19.95
CA ASN A 701 -5.27 -50.86 -19.51
C ASN A 701 -6.09 -49.74 -18.85
N GLN A 702 -5.65 -48.48 -18.92
CA GLN A 702 -6.40 -47.34 -18.38
C GLN A 702 -6.84 -46.37 -19.49
N SER A 703 -8.15 -46.09 -19.55
CA SER A 703 -8.75 -45.08 -20.43
C SER A 703 -8.87 -43.74 -19.70
N ARG A 704 -8.33 -42.65 -20.27
CA ARG A 704 -8.56 -41.28 -19.78
C ARG A 704 -9.29 -40.44 -20.83
N THR A 705 -10.39 -39.80 -20.44
CA THR A 705 -11.07 -38.76 -21.23
C THR A 705 -10.41 -37.41 -20.93
N LEU A 706 -9.85 -36.75 -21.92
CA LEU A 706 -9.31 -35.38 -21.76
C LEU A 706 -10.40 -34.35 -22.09
N MET A 707 -10.70 -33.46 -21.14
CA MET A 707 -11.26 -32.13 -21.40
C MET A 707 -10.12 -31.10 -21.41
N LYS A 708 -10.24 -30.13 -22.31
CA LYS A 708 -9.18 -29.23 -22.83
C LYS A 708 -8.36 -28.47 -21.77
N ARG A 709 -7.07 -28.24 -22.08
CA ARG A 709 -6.29 -27.06 -21.64
C ARG A 709 -6.64 -25.85 -22.49
#